data_AF-R9MZ41-F1
#
_entry.id   AF-R9MZ41-F1
#
_cell.length_a   1.000
_cell.length_b   1.000
_cell.length_c   1.000
_cell.angle_alpha   90.00
_cell.angle_beta   90.00
_cell.angle_gamma   90.00
#
_symmetry.space_group_name_H-M   'P 1'
#
loop_
_entity.id
_entity.type
_entity.pdbx_description
1 polymer ?
#
loop_
_entity_poly.entity_id
_entity_poly.type
_entity_poly.pdbx_seq_one_letter_code
_entity_poly.pdbx_strand_id
1 'polypeptide(L)'
;MKLFANKTQKKTGMETNSLRHSPQEKLLEGLSKNLGSLNKDILEMNYIADSTNVAINAVGNSIDVINEGNSELATRTKEINQITIEMGNLIDQTSRYVEDLDKVTLNMQNSNEEVVNIFRELIEENANTENYIEEISVNTIETNQATKEIQQAIDMINSIAAKTNLLSLNASIEAARAGEAGRGFAVVAGEIRALAEQSRQSAEVIEKIIATLEEKSNKSVENIKTVQSAFEAQTSSLEKTNELMKQTNVLIQDVALKVRQIEVNEKELDDKKNVIIENMESLKTLSDSNYSATENIVSHFKKIVNNSFGIGEKAFDVSAVHEKMNAVCELAALKAQGNKSTKPEILKVAYMPNYGSLCAVVPAMKLGYFEKENLKIELYEYANGLEIIKAMEEGKIDLGYIGNGAHKFCIKGRASIAIMSHLSNAEAIIGNRSHEVRTVADLRGKRIGNVENASSETILRIALETEGISHNEVEIINMKPEEIVAAMKKGTLDAGVIWSPYTLEALKGLGNDGVVLANNMSYSNKTASISSWITLPQYAREHADVVLRFTKAIYKGMNYRAIENNVKQVADWISEVTAIDKKSAYEQRRDAQWLTEGFVSVGAQKGDVARFYEIQQREFMEAGAVERSVPISRYVLLDNMKQAAQY
;
A
#
# COMPACT_ATOMS: atom_id res chain seq x y z
N MET A 1 -41.93 39.52 84.77
CA MET A 1 -42.65 39.26 86.04
C MET A 1 -43.54 38.04 85.81
N LYS A 2 -43.20 36.87 86.38
CA LYS A 2 -43.87 36.27 87.57
C LYS A 2 -45.40 36.14 87.34
N LEU A 3 -46.09 34.99 87.46
CA LEU A 3 -45.79 33.76 88.20
C LEU A 3 -46.98 32.76 88.08
N PHE A 4 -46.68 31.46 88.26
CA PHE A 4 -47.53 30.30 88.63
C PHE A 4 -48.50 29.67 87.59
N ALA A 5 -48.69 28.34 87.52
CA ALA A 5 -48.51 27.31 88.55
C ALA A 5 -48.12 25.91 88.02
N ASN A 6 -47.36 25.20 88.86
CA ASN A 6 -47.11 23.76 88.87
C ASN A 6 -48.39 22.92 88.92
N LYS A 7 -48.38 21.78 88.20
CA LYS A 7 -48.91 20.52 88.72
C LYS A 7 -48.00 19.36 88.31
N THR A 8 -47.42 18.76 89.33
CA THR A 8 -46.52 17.59 89.35
C THR A 8 -47.28 16.33 88.96
N GLN A 9 -46.73 15.50 88.06
CA GLN A 9 -47.05 14.07 88.04
C GLN A 9 -45.88 13.22 87.54
N LYS A 10 -45.39 12.40 88.48
CA LYS A 10 -44.75 11.10 88.36
C LYS A 10 -43.63 10.92 87.33
N LYS A 11 -42.41 10.89 87.88
CA LYS A 11 -41.32 10.01 87.42
C LYS A 11 -41.84 8.58 87.24
N THR A 12 -41.94 8.14 85.99
CA THR A 12 -41.73 6.73 85.62
C THR A 12 -40.40 6.69 84.89
N GLY A 13 -39.43 5.98 85.49
CA GLY A 13 -38.16 5.70 84.84
C GLY A 13 -38.42 4.91 83.57
N MET A 14 -38.04 5.48 82.44
CA MET A 14 -37.47 4.71 81.35
C MET A 14 -36.03 5.16 81.27
N GLU A 15 -35.15 4.28 81.76
CA GLU A 15 -33.73 4.34 81.49
C GLU A 15 -33.53 4.45 79.98
N THR A 16 -33.20 5.64 79.48
CA THR A 16 -32.49 5.75 78.23
C THR A 16 -31.11 5.19 78.49
N ASN A 17 -30.95 3.89 78.26
CA ASN A 17 -29.67 3.21 78.24
C ASN A 17 -28.90 3.72 77.01
N SER A 18 -28.39 4.95 77.10
CA SER A 18 -27.38 5.45 76.17
C SER A 18 -26.12 4.67 76.47
N LEU A 19 -25.88 3.61 75.71
CA LEU A 19 -24.63 2.86 75.69
C LEU A 19 -23.48 3.86 75.53
N ARG A 20 -22.84 4.23 76.64
CA ARG A 20 -21.58 4.98 76.60
C ARG A 20 -20.55 3.98 76.11
N HIS A 21 -20.21 4.05 74.83
CA HIS A 21 -19.10 3.28 74.28
C HIS A 21 -17.86 3.50 75.15
N SER A 22 -17.26 2.40 75.60
CA SER A 22 -16.01 2.47 76.35
C SER A 22 -14.93 3.18 75.52
N PRO A 23 -13.91 3.81 76.14
CA PRO A 23 -12.79 4.40 75.40
C PRO A 23 -12.12 3.40 74.42
N GLN A 24 -12.18 2.10 74.75
CA GLN A 24 -11.71 0.99 73.91
C GLN A 24 -12.60 0.76 72.69
N GLU A 25 -13.93 0.80 72.84
CA GLU A 25 -14.87 0.68 71.72
C GLU A 25 -14.77 1.83 70.73
N LYS A 26 -14.63 3.08 71.22
CA LYS A 26 -14.40 4.25 70.34
C LYS A 26 -13.07 4.18 69.60
N LEU A 27 -12.03 3.63 70.24
CA LEU A 27 -10.74 3.41 69.61
C LEU A 27 -10.82 2.33 68.51
N LEU A 28 -11.52 1.23 68.79
CA LEU A 28 -11.78 0.15 67.81
C LEU A 28 -12.60 0.65 66.62
N GLU A 29 -13.63 1.46 66.84
CA GLU A 29 -14.43 2.07 65.78
C GLU A 29 -13.58 3.04 64.92
N GLY A 30 -12.76 3.88 65.56
CA GLY A 30 -11.83 4.77 64.86
C GLY A 30 -10.75 4.03 64.07
N LEU A 31 -10.20 2.94 64.62
CA LEU A 31 -9.24 2.07 63.94
C LEU A 31 -9.86 1.36 62.75
N SER A 32 -11.06 0.80 62.91
CA SER A 32 -11.80 0.15 61.81
C SER A 32 -12.07 1.14 60.67
N LYS A 33 -12.49 2.38 60.97
CA LYS A 33 -12.67 3.42 59.96
C LYS A 33 -11.37 3.77 59.23
N ASN A 34 -10.26 3.90 59.96
CA ASN A 34 -8.96 4.19 59.36
C ASN A 34 -8.44 3.03 58.51
N LEU A 35 -8.64 1.79 58.93
CA LEU A 35 -8.32 0.59 58.16
C LEU A 35 -9.15 0.53 56.87
N GLY A 36 -10.46 0.81 56.96
CA GLY A 36 -11.31 0.91 55.76
C GLY A 36 -10.85 1.98 54.77
N SER A 37 -10.40 3.14 55.26
CA SER A 37 -9.79 4.18 54.41
C SER A 37 -8.47 3.70 53.79
N LEU A 38 -7.60 3.07 54.57
CA LEU A 38 -6.32 2.54 54.09
C LEU A 38 -6.53 1.48 53.01
N ASN A 39 -7.50 0.58 53.19
CA ASN A 39 -7.86 -0.41 52.17
C ASN A 39 -8.31 0.25 50.87
N LYS A 40 -9.14 1.31 50.95
CA LYS A 40 -9.55 2.05 49.76
C LYS A 40 -8.35 2.67 49.03
N ASP A 41 -7.40 3.23 49.77
CA ASP A 41 -6.17 3.81 49.20
C ASP A 41 -5.28 2.73 48.56
N ILE A 42 -5.15 1.55 49.17
CA ILE A 42 -4.45 0.39 48.57
C ILE A 42 -5.11 -0.02 47.25
N LEU A 43 -6.44 -0.11 47.21
CA LEU A 43 -7.18 -0.47 46.00
C LEU A 43 -7.01 0.57 44.88
N GLU A 44 -7.06 1.87 45.21
CA GLU A 44 -6.76 2.95 44.27
C GLU A 44 -5.32 2.89 43.76
N MET A 45 -4.32 2.60 44.63
CA MET A 45 -2.93 2.43 44.21
C MET A 45 -2.76 1.27 43.23
N ASN A 46 -3.36 0.12 43.54
CA ASN A 46 -3.38 -1.05 42.66
C ASN A 46 -4.05 -0.74 41.31
N TYR A 47 -5.20 -0.05 41.34
CA TYR A 47 -5.88 0.42 40.13
C TYR A 47 -5.00 1.35 39.29
N ILE A 48 -4.31 2.32 39.91
CA ILE A 48 -3.42 3.26 39.22
C ILE A 48 -2.25 2.51 38.58
N ALA A 49 -1.61 1.59 39.31
CA ALA A 49 -0.51 0.77 38.78
C ALA A 49 -0.96 -0.05 37.57
N ASP A 50 -2.06 -0.79 37.69
CA ASP A 50 -2.57 -1.62 36.60
C ASP A 50 -3.03 -0.81 35.40
N SER A 51 -3.80 0.27 35.63
CA SER A 51 -4.24 1.15 34.55
C SER A 51 -3.06 1.83 33.85
N THR A 52 -2.01 2.15 34.58
CA THR A 52 -0.76 2.66 34.02
C THR A 52 -0.10 1.60 33.14
N ASN A 53 0.00 0.35 33.61
CA ASN A 53 0.58 -0.75 32.82
C ASN A 53 -0.21 -1.04 31.54
N VAL A 54 -1.55 -1.03 31.61
CA VAL A 54 -2.43 -1.15 30.42
C VAL A 54 -2.11 -0.05 29.40
N ALA A 55 -2.04 1.20 29.84
CA ALA A 55 -1.74 2.33 28.96
C ALA A 55 -0.32 2.24 28.36
N ILE A 56 0.68 1.85 29.16
CA ILE A 56 2.06 1.71 28.68
C ILE A 56 2.18 0.62 27.62
N ASN A 57 1.54 -0.53 27.82
CA ASN A 57 1.57 -1.60 26.82
C ASN A 57 0.93 -1.17 25.51
N ALA A 58 -0.17 -0.41 25.55
CA ALA A 58 -0.78 0.15 24.34
C ALA A 58 0.19 1.08 23.59
N VAL A 59 0.93 1.93 24.32
CA VAL A 59 1.93 2.81 23.70
C VAL A 59 3.15 2.04 23.21
N GLY A 60 3.61 1.02 23.94
CA GLY A 60 4.70 0.14 23.53
C GLY A 60 4.44 -0.51 22.17
N ASN A 61 3.25 -1.08 21.96
CA ASN A 61 2.89 -1.65 20.66
C ASN A 61 2.82 -0.57 19.56
N SER A 62 2.36 0.64 19.88
CA SER A 62 2.37 1.74 18.91
C SER A 62 3.79 2.12 18.49
N ILE A 63 4.76 2.06 19.41
CA ILE A 63 6.18 2.30 19.12
C ILE A 63 6.74 1.21 18.22
N ASP A 64 6.41 -0.06 18.46
CA ASP A 64 6.86 -1.18 17.63
C ASP A 64 6.36 -1.00 16.18
N VAL A 65 5.08 -0.66 16.00
CA VAL A 65 4.50 -0.34 14.68
C VAL A 65 5.22 0.85 14.01
N ILE A 66 5.54 1.90 14.77
CA ILE A 66 6.30 3.05 14.24
C ILE A 66 7.71 2.61 13.82
N ASN A 67 8.42 1.84 14.63
CA ASN A 67 9.77 1.37 14.33
C ASN A 67 9.80 0.49 13.08
N GLU A 68 8.82 -0.41 12.92
CA GLU A 68 8.66 -1.23 11.72
C GLU A 68 8.38 -0.37 10.48
N GLY A 69 7.41 0.54 10.56
CA GLY A 69 7.11 1.48 9.48
C GLY A 69 8.31 2.36 9.11
N ASN A 70 9.14 2.71 10.08
CA ASN A 70 10.34 3.50 9.87
C ASN A 70 11.47 2.70 9.19
N SER A 71 11.62 1.41 9.54
CA SER A 71 12.54 0.51 8.85
C SER A 71 12.15 0.30 7.39
N GLU A 72 10.85 0.21 7.12
CA GLU A 72 10.31 0.12 5.76
C GLU A 72 10.54 1.42 4.99
N LEU A 73 10.28 2.57 5.62
CA LEU A 73 10.54 3.90 5.05
C LEU A 73 12.00 4.04 4.62
N ALA A 74 12.95 3.62 5.46
CA ALA A 74 14.37 3.66 5.15
C ALA A 74 14.74 2.76 3.95
N THR A 75 14.07 1.62 3.79
CA THR A 75 14.29 0.69 2.67
C THR A 75 13.76 1.29 1.37
N ARG A 76 12.50 1.74 1.35
CA ARG A 76 11.89 2.39 0.18
C ARG A 76 12.60 3.65 -0.26
N THR A 77 13.12 4.43 0.69
CA THR A 77 13.92 5.64 0.37
C THR A 77 15.20 5.28 -0.40
N LYS A 78 15.84 4.15 -0.08
CA LYS A 78 17.01 3.67 -0.84
C LYS A 78 16.64 3.24 -2.25
N GLU A 79 15.53 2.55 -2.41
CA GLU A 79 15.02 2.11 -3.72
C GLU A 79 14.68 3.29 -4.62
N ILE A 80 13.96 4.30 -4.11
CA ILE A 80 13.63 5.52 -4.86
C ILE A 80 14.91 6.28 -5.26
N ASN A 81 15.89 6.37 -4.37
CA ASN A 81 17.19 6.98 -4.70
C ASN A 81 17.87 6.27 -5.88
N GLN A 82 17.86 4.94 -5.89
CA GLN A 82 18.45 4.16 -7.00
C GLN A 82 17.73 4.43 -8.33
N ILE A 83 16.39 4.41 -8.33
CA ILE A 83 15.58 4.73 -9.51
C ILE A 83 15.83 6.17 -9.99
N THR A 84 16.03 7.12 -9.06
CA THR A 84 16.28 8.53 -9.38
C THR A 84 17.66 8.72 -10.02
N ILE A 85 18.67 7.95 -9.61
CA ILE A 85 19.99 7.94 -10.26
C ILE A 85 19.88 7.40 -11.70
N GLU A 86 19.14 6.32 -11.90
CA GLU A 86 18.89 5.75 -13.23
C GLU A 86 18.13 6.74 -14.14
N MET A 87 17.17 7.48 -13.58
CA MET A 87 16.47 8.56 -14.27
C MET A 87 17.43 9.67 -14.71
N GLY A 88 18.39 10.06 -13.86
CA GLY A 88 19.42 11.03 -14.22
C GLY A 88 20.26 10.58 -15.42
N ASN A 89 20.66 9.31 -15.47
CA ASN A 89 21.43 8.77 -16.60
C ASN A 89 20.62 8.80 -17.92
N LEU A 90 19.31 8.56 -17.87
CA LEU A 90 18.43 8.62 -19.04
C LEU A 90 18.21 10.06 -19.53
N ILE A 91 18.13 11.02 -18.61
CA ILE A 91 18.08 12.47 -18.91
C ILE A 91 19.36 12.88 -19.65
N ASP A 92 20.53 12.55 -19.11
CA ASP A 92 21.83 12.85 -19.74
C ASP A 92 21.96 12.23 -21.14
N GLN A 93 21.47 11.00 -21.33
CA GLN A 93 21.44 10.35 -22.65
C GLN A 93 20.51 11.08 -23.62
N THR A 94 19.34 11.51 -23.15
CA THR A 94 18.37 12.25 -23.97
C THR A 94 18.94 13.60 -24.39
N SER A 95 19.66 14.29 -23.49
CA SER A 95 20.35 15.55 -23.79
C SER A 95 21.32 15.41 -24.97
N ARG A 96 22.12 14.33 -24.99
CA ARG A 96 23.02 14.04 -26.12
C ARG A 96 22.29 13.80 -27.44
N TYR A 97 21.14 13.12 -27.39
CA TYR A 97 20.31 12.95 -28.59
C TYR A 97 19.72 14.26 -29.09
N VAL A 98 19.35 15.18 -28.19
CA VAL A 98 18.88 16.53 -28.55
C VAL A 98 19.98 17.33 -29.24
N GLU A 99 21.21 17.32 -28.70
CA GLU A 99 22.36 17.99 -29.34
C GLU A 99 22.64 17.46 -30.75
N ASP A 100 22.56 16.13 -30.94
CA ASP A 100 22.79 15.52 -32.24
C ASP A 100 21.63 15.81 -33.22
N LEU A 101 20.38 15.84 -32.75
CA LEU A 101 19.22 16.24 -33.55
C LEU A 101 19.33 17.71 -33.99
N ASP A 102 19.81 18.60 -33.13
CA ASP A 102 20.01 20.00 -33.48
C ASP A 102 21.05 20.16 -34.60
N LYS A 103 22.19 19.45 -34.50
CA LYS A 103 23.21 19.41 -35.57
C LYS A 103 22.65 18.87 -36.88
N VAL A 104 21.89 17.77 -36.84
CA VAL A 104 21.28 17.17 -38.04
C VAL A 104 20.28 18.14 -38.66
N THR A 105 19.47 18.82 -37.85
CA THR A 105 18.49 19.79 -38.32
C THR A 105 19.16 20.99 -38.99
N LEU A 106 20.25 21.50 -38.42
CA LEU A 106 21.05 22.59 -39.01
C LEU A 106 21.67 22.17 -40.36
N ASN A 107 22.22 20.96 -40.44
CA ASN A 107 22.74 20.43 -41.70
C ASN A 107 21.65 20.28 -42.76
N MET A 108 20.46 19.80 -42.37
CA MET A 108 19.31 19.72 -43.28
C MET A 108 18.87 21.10 -43.78
N GLN A 109 18.88 22.14 -42.92
CA GLN A 109 18.60 23.52 -43.35
C GLN A 109 19.60 24.00 -44.40
N ASN A 110 20.89 23.86 -44.12
CA ASN A 110 21.96 24.29 -45.02
C ASN A 110 21.89 23.57 -46.38
N SER A 111 21.72 22.24 -46.37
CA SER A 111 21.57 21.47 -47.62
C SER A 111 20.32 21.86 -48.39
N ASN A 112 19.21 22.15 -47.72
CA ASN A 112 17.99 22.57 -48.40
C ASN A 112 18.12 23.97 -49.03
N GLU A 113 18.84 24.90 -48.37
CA GLU A 113 19.17 26.20 -48.97
C GLU A 113 20.05 26.06 -50.22
N GLU A 114 21.06 25.19 -50.18
CA GLU A 114 21.92 24.91 -51.34
C GLU A 114 21.11 24.34 -52.51
N VAL A 115 20.22 23.38 -52.24
CA VAL A 115 19.33 22.80 -53.25
C VAL A 115 18.38 23.85 -53.84
N VAL A 116 17.80 24.73 -53.02
CA VAL A 116 16.94 25.82 -53.50
C VAL A 116 17.71 26.77 -54.43
N ASN A 117 18.98 27.06 -54.14
CA ASN A 117 19.82 27.89 -55.02
C ASN A 117 20.11 27.18 -56.36
N ILE A 118 20.46 25.89 -56.33
CA ILE A 118 20.66 25.08 -57.55
C ILE A 118 19.39 25.08 -58.43
N PHE A 119 18.21 24.91 -57.84
CA PHE A 119 16.96 24.97 -58.60
C PHE A 119 16.68 26.35 -59.20
N ARG A 120 17.08 27.43 -58.52
CA ARG A 120 16.94 28.78 -59.07
C ARG A 120 17.81 28.96 -60.31
N GLU A 121 19.07 28.53 -60.26
CA GLU A 121 19.98 28.55 -61.40
C GLU A 121 19.47 27.67 -62.56
N LEU A 122 18.96 26.48 -62.25
CA LEU A 122 18.43 25.56 -63.25
C LEU A 122 17.18 26.10 -63.96
N ILE A 123 16.30 26.81 -63.25
CA ILE A 123 15.14 27.49 -63.85
C ILE A 123 15.59 28.59 -64.81
N GLU A 124 16.62 29.37 -64.45
CA GLU A 124 17.19 30.42 -65.30
C GLU A 124 17.84 29.83 -66.56
N GLU A 125 18.63 28.77 -66.42
CA GLU A 125 19.26 28.07 -67.54
C GLU A 125 18.23 27.41 -68.49
N ASN A 126 17.15 26.88 -67.92
CA ASN A 126 16.05 26.30 -68.69
C ASN A 126 15.31 27.37 -69.52
N ALA A 127 15.09 28.57 -68.96
CA ALA A 127 14.52 29.71 -69.68
C ALA A 127 15.43 30.20 -70.82
N ASN A 128 16.74 30.21 -70.62
CA ASN A 128 17.70 30.52 -71.68
C ASN A 128 17.64 29.48 -72.81
N THR A 129 17.48 28.20 -72.46
CA THR A 129 17.40 27.14 -73.45
C THR A 129 16.11 27.19 -74.27
N GLU A 130 14.99 27.59 -73.65
CA GLU A 130 13.73 27.86 -74.34
C GLU A 130 13.90 28.96 -75.41
N ASN A 131 14.60 30.05 -75.09
CA ASN A 131 14.91 31.11 -76.06
C ASN A 131 15.74 30.60 -77.24
N TYR A 132 16.74 29.73 -77.00
CA TYR A 132 17.53 29.15 -78.09
C TYR A 132 16.72 28.21 -78.98
N ILE A 133 15.78 27.46 -78.42
CA ILE A 133 14.87 26.60 -79.20
C ILE A 133 13.96 27.45 -80.09
N GLU A 134 13.45 28.56 -79.58
CA GLU A 134 12.66 29.52 -80.35
C GLU A 134 13.48 30.11 -81.51
N GLU A 135 14.72 30.52 -81.25
CA GLU A 135 15.63 31.03 -82.29
C GLU A 135 15.92 29.98 -83.39
N ILE A 136 16.21 28.73 -82.99
CA ILE A 136 16.43 27.61 -83.93
C ILE A 136 15.16 27.33 -84.75
N SER A 137 13.98 27.45 -84.13
CA SER A 137 12.68 27.32 -84.80
C SER A 137 12.52 28.35 -85.92
N VAL A 138 12.77 29.63 -85.61
CA VAL A 138 12.71 30.73 -86.59
C VAL A 138 13.70 30.50 -87.73
N ASN A 139 14.97 30.25 -87.43
CA ASN A 139 16.02 30.00 -88.45
C ASN A 139 15.69 28.80 -89.36
N THR A 140 15.10 27.74 -88.80
CA THR A 140 14.71 26.55 -89.56
C THR A 140 13.54 26.85 -90.51
N ILE A 141 12.57 27.65 -90.06
CA ILE A 141 11.44 28.10 -90.89
C ILE A 141 11.94 28.97 -92.05
N GLU A 142 12.84 29.91 -91.78
CA GLU A 142 13.46 30.75 -92.82
C GLU A 142 14.25 29.92 -93.83
N THR A 143 15.00 28.92 -93.37
CA THR A 143 15.73 27.99 -94.25
C THR A 143 14.77 27.18 -95.14
N ASN A 144 13.63 26.73 -94.60
CA ASN A 144 12.60 26.04 -95.36
C ASN A 144 12.03 26.94 -96.47
N GLN A 145 11.79 28.21 -96.14
CA GLN A 145 11.29 29.21 -97.08
C GLN A 145 12.32 29.49 -98.19
N ALA A 146 13.59 29.69 -97.85
CA ALA A 146 14.67 29.87 -98.83
C ALA A 146 14.82 28.66 -99.76
N THR A 147 14.65 27.43 -99.24
CA THR A 147 14.71 26.20 -100.04
C THR A 147 13.59 26.18 -101.11
N LYS A 148 12.37 26.64 -100.77
CA LYS A 148 11.25 26.78 -101.72
C LYS A 148 11.52 27.84 -102.79
N GLU A 149 12.14 28.95 -102.42
CA GLU A 149 12.53 29.99 -103.37
C GLU A 149 13.58 29.51 -104.37
N ILE A 150 14.57 28.72 -103.91
CA ILE A 150 15.55 28.10 -104.81
C ILE A 150 14.87 27.09 -105.74
N GLN A 151 13.93 26.28 -105.24
CA GLN A 151 13.17 25.35 -106.10
C GLN A 151 12.48 26.09 -107.25
N GLN A 152 11.83 27.23 -106.97
CA GLN A 152 11.21 28.07 -108.01
C GLN A 152 12.23 28.60 -109.02
N ALA A 153 13.43 28.97 -108.57
CA ALA A 153 14.50 29.41 -109.46
C ALA A 153 15.01 28.26 -110.35
N ILE A 154 15.11 27.04 -109.82
CA ILE A 154 15.49 25.84 -110.58
C ILE A 154 14.44 25.50 -111.65
N ASP A 155 13.15 25.58 -111.33
CA ASP A 155 12.06 25.40 -112.29
C ASP A 155 12.16 26.42 -113.44
N MET A 156 12.52 27.67 -113.12
CA MET A 156 12.76 28.72 -114.11
C MET A 156 13.99 28.42 -114.99
N ILE A 157 15.10 27.96 -114.40
CA ILE A 157 16.30 27.56 -115.15
C ILE A 157 15.98 26.42 -116.11
N ASN A 158 15.26 25.39 -115.65
CA ASN A 158 14.80 24.28 -116.49
C ASN A 158 13.93 24.78 -117.67
N SER A 159 13.02 25.72 -117.41
CA SER A 159 12.20 26.35 -118.44
C SER A 159 13.04 27.12 -119.49
N ILE A 160 14.04 27.89 -119.03
CA ILE A 160 14.94 28.65 -119.89
C ILE A 160 15.82 27.70 -120.72
N ALA A 161 16.42 26.69 -120.09
CA ALA A 161 17.23 25.68 -120.76
C ALA A 161 16.45 24.95 -121.86
N ALA A 162 15.20 24.57 -121.59
CA ALA A 162 14.31 23.94 -122.58
C ALA A 162 14.02 24.88 -123.77
N LYS A 163 13.70 26.15 -123.52
CA LYS A 163 13.48 27.16 -124.57
C LYS A 163 14.74 27.43 -125.39
N THR A 164 15.89 27.55 -124.74
CA THR A 164 17.19 27.78 -125.39
C THR A 164 17.60 26.59 -126.26
N ASN A 165 17.37 25.36 -125.80
CA ASN A 165 17.59 24.14 -126.58
C ASN A 165 16.68 24.10 -127.83
N LEU A 166 15.41 24.51 -127.72
CA LEU A 166 14.49 24.63 -128.86
C LEU A 166 14.93 25.73 -129.86
N LEU A 167 15.33 26.90 -129.35
CA LEU A 167 15.84 28.01 -130.18
C LEU A 167 17.10 27.61 -130.94
N SER A 168 18.04 26.96 -130.25
CA SER A 168 19.25 26.42 -130.85
C SER A 168 18.94 25.33 -131.88
N LEU A 169 18.00 24.42 -131.60
CA LEU A 169 17.57 23.40 -132.57
C LEU A 169 17.04 24.05 -133.85
N ASN A 170 16.18 25.08 -133.72
CA ASN A 170 15.67 25.84 -134.85
C ASN A 170 16.81 26.54 -135.62
N ALA A 171 17.78 27.12 -134.91
CA ALA A 171 18.95 27.76 -135.51
C ALA A 171 19.88 26.76 -136.23
N SER A 172 20.08 25.55 -135.67
CA SER A 172 20.83 24.47 -136.33
C SER A 172 20.14 24.00 -137.61
N ILE A 173 18.80 23.91 -137.61
CA ILE A 173 18.01 23.56 -138.80
C ILE A 173 18.17 24.63 -139.88
N GLU A 174 18.05 25.92 -139.54
CA GLU A 174 18.16 27.01 -140.52
C GLU A 174 19.60 27.18 -141.03
N ALA A 175 20.61 26.92 -140.18
CA ALA A 175 22.01 26.90 -140.58
C ALA A 175 22.32 25.74 -141.55
N ALA A 176 21.72 24.56 -141.37
CA ALA A 176 21.81 23.45 -142.32
C ALA A 176 21.13 23.79 -143.67
N ARG A 177 20.06 24.59 -143.63
CA ARG A 177 19.30 25.05 -144.80
C ARG A 177 20.07 26.07 -145.65
N ALA A 178 20.91 26.90 -145.04
CA ALA A 178 21.75 27.89 -145.70
C ALA A 178 23.03 27.31 -146.39
N GLY A 179 23.28 26.01 -146.28
CA GLY A 179 24.39 25.32 -146.96
C GLY A 179 25.79 25.79 -146.54
N GLU A 180 26.69 26.03 -147.50
CA GLU A 180 28.08 26.48 -147.26
C GLU A 180 28.15 27.79 -146.43
N ALA A 181 27.23 28.73 -146.65
CA ALA A 181 27.19 30.01 -145.93
C ALA A 181 26.76 29.88 -144.45
N GLY A 182 26.11 28.77 -144.09
CA GLY A 182 25.57 28.51 -142.74
C GLY A 182 26.51 27.75 -141.79
N ARG A 183 27.67 27.26 -142.26
CA ARG A 183 28.57 26.41 -141.46
C ARG A 183 28.98 27.04 -140.12
N GLY A 184 29.33 28.32 -140.11
CA GLY A 184 29.70 29.04 -138.88
C GLY A 184 28.53 29.14 -137.89
N PHE A 185 27.32 29.39 -138.39
CA PHE A 185 26.10 29.43 -137.58
C PHE A 185 25.71 28.06 -137.03
N ALA A 186 25.92 26.97 -137.78
CA ALA A 186 25.62 25.61 -137.33
C ALA A 186 26.47 25.20 -136.12
N VAL A 187 27.75 25.58 -136.12
CA VAL A 187 28.68 25.35 -134.99
C VAL A 187 28.20 26.10 -133.75
N VAL A 188 27.88 27.40 -133.88
CA VAL A 188 27.38 28.21 -132.76
C VAL A 188 26.05 27.67 -132.22
N ALA A 189 25.12 27.27 -133.09
CA ALA A 189 23.85 26.67 -132.68
C ALA A 189 24.07 25.34 -131.94
N GLY A 190 24.96 24.47 -132.41
CA GLY A 190 25.34 23.23 -131.71
C GLY A 190 25.93 23.49 -130.32
N GLU A 191 26.78 24.51 -130.20
CA GLU A 191 27.36 24.93 -128.91
C GLU A 191 26.30 25.45 -127.93
N ILE A 192 25.36 26.28 -128.40
CA ILE A 192 24.22 26.76 -127.60
C ILE A 192 23.35 25.57 -127.15
N ARG A 193 23.17 24.56 -128.01
CA ARG A 193 22.41 23.35 -127.67
C ARG A 193 23.08 22.59 -126.53
N ALA A 194 24.38 22.37 -126.65
CA ALA A 194 25.18 21.68 -125.66
C ALA A 194 25.14 22.44 -124.32
N LEU A 195 25.26 23.77 -124.34
CA LEU A 195 25.15 24.62 -123.14
C LEU A 195 23.75 24.57 -122.51
N ALA A 196 22.68 24.54 -123.32
CA ALA A 196 21.31 24.41 -122.82
C ALA A 196 21.05 23.04 -122.18
N GLU A 197 21.54 21.97 -122.80
CA GLU A 197 21.48 20.61 -122.22
C GLU A 197 22.29 20.51 -120.92
N GLN A 198 23.50 21.07 -120.90
CA GLN A 198 24.35 21.14 -119.70
C GLN A 198 23.69 21.97 -118.58
N SER A 199 22.98 23.06 -118.92
CA SER A 199 22.22 23.86 -117.96
C SER A 199 21.07 23.07 -117.35
N ARG A 200 20.34 22.29 -118.15
CA ARG A 200 19.28 21.37 -117.67
C ARG A 200 19.86 20.31 -116.73
N GLN A 201 20.93 19.64 -117.13
CA GLN A 201 21.58 18.63 -116.28
C GLN A 201 22.08 19.22 -114.96
N SER A 202 22.63 20.44 -114.98
CA SER A 202 23.05 21.14 -113.76
C SER A 202 21.85 21.49 -112.87
N ALA A 203 20.74 21.94 -113.46
CA ALA A 203 19.50 22.23 -112.74
C ALA A 203 18.91 20.96 -112.10
N GLU A 204 18.89 19.82 -112.80
CA GLU A 204 18.44 18.53 -112.25
C GLU A 204 19.31 18.06 -111.06
N VAL A 205 20.62 18.29 -111.09
CA VAL A 205 21.51 18.00 -109.95
C VAL A 205 21.16 18.89 -108.76
N ILE A 206 20.94 20.19 -108.97
CA ILE A 206 20.57 21.11 -107.90
C ILE A 206 19.18 20.78 -107.34
N GLU A 207 18.21 20.41 -108.19
CA GLU A 207 16.87 19.98 -107.79
C GLU A 207 16.92 18.81 -106.78
N LYS A 208 17.76 17.80 -107.05
CA LYS A 208 17.97 16.68 -106.10
C LYS A 208 18.55 17.14 -104.77
N ILE A 209 19.49 18.10 -104.79
CA ILE A 209 20.09 18.68 -103.58
C ILE A 209 19.02 19.44 -102.78
N ILE A 210 18.17 20.22 -103.46
CA ILE A 210 17.10 21.01 -102.85
C ILE A 210 16.00 20.12 -102.27
N ALA A 211 15.57 19.07 -102.97
CA ALA A 211 14.64 18.08 -102.44
C ALA A 211 15.18 17.41 -101.16
N THR A 212 16.48 17.09 -101.13
CA THR A 212 17.13 16.54 -99.93
C THR A 212 17.19 17.56 -98.79
N LEU A 213 17.43 18.84 -99.09
CA LEU A 213 17.43 19.93 -98.11
C LEU A 213 16.02 20.19 -97.54
N GLU A 214 14.98 20.13 -98.37
CA GLU A 214 13.59 20.27 -97.96
C GLU A 214 13.18 19.14 -97.01
N GLU A 215 13.49 17.88 -97.35
CA GLU A 215 13.24 16.73 -96.49
C GLU A 215 13.92 16.90 -95.12
N LYS A 216 15.21 17.26 -95.12
CA LYS A 216 15.97 17.49 -93.88
C LYS A 216 15.42 18.67 -93.07
N SER A 217 15.02 19.76 -93.72
CA SER A 217 14.44 20.94 -93.08
C SER A 217 13.10 20.61 -92.43
N ASN A 218 12.20 19.91 -93.13
CA ASN A 218 10.92 19.46 -92.57
C ASN A 218 11.12 18.54 -91.36
N LYS A 219 12.10 17.64 -91.42
CA LYS A 219 12.48 16.81 -90.27
C LYS A 219 13.01 17.63 -89.10
N SER A 220 13.79 18.69 -89.35
CA SER A 220 14.22 19.62 -88.30
C SER A 220 13.04 20.32 -87.63
N VAL A 221 12.02 20.75 -88.38
CA VAL A 221 10.80 21.35 -87.81
C VAL A 221 10.07 20.37 -86.88
N GLU A 222 9.96 19.09 -87.27
CA GLU A 222 9.34 18.06 -86.43
C GLU A 222 10.16 17.79 -85.14
N ASN A 223 11.48 17.73 -85.25
CA ASN A 223 12.37 17.58 -84.11
C ASN A 223 12.24 18.76 -83.13
N ILE A 224 12.16 20.00 -83.63
CA ILE A 224 12.01 21.20 -82.80
C ILE A 224 10.70 21.16 -82.00
N LYS A 225 9.58 20.76 -82.62
CA LYS A 225 8.31 20.57 -81.89
C LYS A 225 8.43 19.53 -80.77
N THR A 226 9.12 18.42 -81.05
CA THR A 226 9.36 17.37 -80.06
C THR A 226 10.18 17.89 -78.89
N VAL A 227 11.24 18.65 -79.17
CA VAL A 227 12.10 19.29 -78.15
C VAL A 227 11.30 20.30 -77.33
N GLN A 228 10.46 21.12 -77.97
CA GLN A 228 9.63 22.13 -77.30
C GLN A 228 8.65 21.48 -76.31
N SER A 229 7.93 20.44 -76.71
CA SER A 229 7.03 19.70 -75.80
C SER A 229 7.80 19.03 -74.64
N ALA A 230 9.02 18.55 -74.88
CA ALA A 230 9.86 18.00 -73.82
C ALA A 230 10.29 19.09 -72.82
N PHE A 231 10.61 20.29 -73.30
CA PHE A 231 10.96 21.44 -72.47
C PHE A 231 9.81 21.94 -71.62
N GLU A 232 8.59 22.02 -72.16
CA GLU A 232 7.39 22.37 -71.38
C GLU A 232 7.17 21.39 -70.20
N ALA A 233 7.32 20.09 -70.46
CA ALA A 233 7.22 19.06 -69.42
C ALA A 233 8.33 19.17 -68.37
N GLN A 234 9.55 19.52 -68.80
CA GLN A 234 10.69 19.77 -67.92
C GLN A 234 10.45 20.98 -67.02
N THR A 235 10.00 22.12 -67.56
CA THR A 235 9.67 23.33 -66.80
C THR A 235 8.64 23.04 -65.71
N SER A 236 7.55 22.36 -66.06
CA SER A 236 6.52 21.97 -65.08
C SER A 236 7.07 21.08 -63.95
N SER A 237 7.99 20.17 -64.27
CA SER A 237 8.63 19.31 -63.28
C SER A 237 9.56 20.08 -62.34
N LEU A 238 10.28 21.08 -62.86
CA LEU A 238 11.13 21.98 -62.07
C LEU A 238 10.31 22.83 -61.10
N GLU A 239 9.20 23.43 -61.55
CA GLU A 239 8.30 24.20 -60.70
C GLU A 239 7.72 23.36 -59.56
N LYS A 240 7.27 22.14 -59.87
CA LYS A 240 6.75 21.20 -58.87
C LYS A 240 7.83 20.82 -57.84
N THR A 241 9.07 20.62 -58.29
CA THR A 241 10.18 20.28 -57.39
C THR A 241 10.54 21.45 -56.49
N ASN A 242 10.56 22.68 -57.01
CA ASN A 242 10.76 23.90 -56.23
C ASN A 242 9.71 24.04 -55.11
N GLU A 243 8.44 23.73 -55.39
CA GLU A 243 7.39 23.77 -54.37
C GLU A 243 7.57 22.70 -53.29
N LEU A 244 7.97 21.48 -53.66
CA LEU A 244 8.31 20.42 -52.70
C LEU A 244 9.51 20.81 -51.81
N MET A 245 10.50 21.54 -52.34
CA MET A 245 11.64 22.03 -51.56
C MET A 245 11.24 23.11 -50.55
N LYS A 246 10.28 23.99 -50.90
CA LYS A 246 9.70 24.93 -49.92
C LYS A 246 8.97 24.21 -48.80
N GLN A 247 8.17 23.18 -49.12
CA GLN A 247 7.48 22.37 -48.11
C GLN A 247 8.49 21.65 -47.20
N THR A 248 9.57 21.13 -47.77
CA THR A 248 10.67 20.50 -47.02
C THR A 248 11.30 21.48 -46.03
N ASN A 249 11.51 22.74 -46.42
CA ASN A 249 12.01 23.77 -45.51
C ASN A 249 11.09 23.98 -44.30
N VAL A 250 9.78 24.08 -44.53
CA VAL A 250 8.79 24.23 -43.44
C VAL A 250 8.84 23.04 -42.47
N LEU A 251 8.94 21.82 -42.99
CA LEU A 251 9.06 20.62 -42.15
C LEU A 251 10.34 20.62 -41.31
N ILE A 252 11.47 21.03 -41.89
CA ILE A 252 12.74 21.14 -41.16
C ILE A 252 12.62 22.19 -40.03
N GLN A 253 11.95 23.30 -40.27
CA GLN A 253 11.69 24.30 -39.23
C GLN A 253 10.80 23.77 -38.11
N ASP A 254 9.76 22.98 -38.42
CA ASP A 254 8.94 22.35 -37.39
C ASP A 254 9.76 21.36 -36.55
N VAL A 255 10.61 20.53 -37.18
CA VAL A 255 11.54 19.65 -36.46
C VAL A 255 12.44 20.44 -35.52
N ALA A 256 13.02 21.56 -35.97
CA ALA A 256 13.84 22.43 -35.12
C ALA A 256 13.08 22.94 -33.88
N LEU A 257 11.81 23.32 -34.04
CA LEU A 257 10.96 23.75 -32.92
C LEU A 257 10.68 22.61 -31.95
N LYS A 258 10.43 21.40 -32.45
CA LYS A 258 10.23 20.21 -31.60
C LYS A 258 11.48 19.84 -30.82
N VAL A 259 12.67 19.93 -31.44
CA VAL A 259 13.96 19.68 -30.77
C VAL A 259 14.13 20.63 -29.58
N ARG A 260 13.89 21.93 -29.76
CA ARG A 260 13.93 22.91 -28.65
C ARG A 260 12.91 22.60 -27.55
N GLN A 261 11.72 22.13 -27.91
CA GLN A 261 10.73 21.75 -26.90
C GLN A 261 11.17 20.54 -26.07
N ILE A 262 11.85 19.57 -26.69
CA ILE A 262 12.44 18.43 -25.97
C ILE A 262 13.53 18.92 -25.01
N GLU A 263 14.37 19.87 -25.42
CA GLU A 263 15.40 20.49 -24.56
C GLU A 263 14.78 21.16 -23.32
N VAL A 264 13.68 21.92 -23.49
CA VAL A 264 12.96 22.53 -22.37
C VAL A 264 12.40 21.47 -21.43
N ASN A 265 11.80 20.41 -21.97
CA ASN A 265 11.26 19.31 -21.16
C ASN A 265 12.35 18.54 -20.41
N GLU A 266 13.52 18.35 -21.03
CA GLU A 266 14.68 17.69 -20.44
C GLU A 266 15.15 18.45 -19.20
N LYS A 267 15.27 19.77 -19.31
CA LYS A 267 15.62 20.63 -18.18
C LYS A 267 14.58 20.58 -17.05
N GLU A 268 13.29 20.59 -17.38
CA GLU A 268 12.24 20.44 -16.38
C GLU A 268 12.34 19.08 -15.67
N LEU A 269 12.60 18.00 -16.41
CA LEU A 269 12.81 16.67 -15.82
C LEU A 269 14.02 16.64 -14.89
N ASP A 270 15.12 17.31 -15.24
CA ASP A 270 16.30 17.43 -14.38
C ASP A 270 15.98 18.16 -13.07
N ASP A 271 15.25 19.28 -13.16
CA ASP A 271 14.79 20.05 -11.99
C ASP A 271 13.88 19.18 -11.10
N LYS A 272 12.93 18.43 -11.68
CA LYS A 272 12.06 17.52 -10.91
C LYS A 272 12.84 16.37 -10.27
N LYS A 273 13.82 15.81 -10.96
CA LYS A 273 14.73 14.79 -10.42
C LYS A 273 15.48 15.32 -9.20
N ASN A 274 15.98 16.55 -9.25
CA ASN A 274 16.67 17.17 -8.11
C ASN A 274 15.74 17.37 -6.90
N VAL A 275 14.48 17.78 -7.13
CA VAL A 275 13.45 17.85 -6.06
C VAL A 275 13.17 16.48 -5.43
N ILE A 276 13.18 15.39 -6.22
CA ILE A 276 13.03 14.03 -5.68
C ILE A 276 14.20 13.69 -4.75
N ILE A 277 15.43 14.02 -5.13
CA ILE A 277 16.63 13.79 -4.30
C ILE A 277 16.52 14.54 -2.96
N GLU A 278 16.14 15.81 -2.97
CA GLU A 278 15.94 16.62 -1.75
C GLU A 278 14.86 16.02 -0.83
N ASN A 279 13.76 15.54 -1.42
CA ASN A 279 12.70 14.85 -0.68
C ASN A 279 13.21 13.54 -0.06
N MET A 280 14.06 12.78 -0.75
CA MET A 280 14.64 11.55 -0.21
C MET A 280 15.60 11.82 0.96
N GLU A 281 16.39 12.89 0.91
CA GLU A 281 17.21 13.33 2.04
C GLU A 281 16.36 13.75 3.24
N SER A 282 15.26 14.47 2.98
CA SER A 282 14.29 14.86 4.00
C SER A 282 13.62 13.64 4.63
N LEU A 283 13.24 12.63 3.85
CA LEU A 283 12.68 11.36 4.35
C LEU A 283 13.69 10.58 5.18
N LYS A 284 14.96 10.57 4.79
CA LYS A 284 16.03 9.95 5.59
C LYS A 284 16.18 10.65 6.95
N THR A 285 16.18 11.97 6.97
CA THR A 285 16.25 12.74 8.23
C THR A 285 15.00 12.53 9.09
N LEU A 286 13.82 12.46 8.47
CA LEU A 286 12.57 12.12 9.16
C LEU A 286 12.66 10.72 9.78
N SER A 287 13.21 9.74 9.05
CA SER A 287 13.43 8.39 9.55
C SER A 287 14.37 8.38 10.77
N ASP A 288 15.51 9.06 10.70
CA ASP A 288 16.46 9.14 11.82
C ASP A 288 15.85 9.86 13.04
N SER A 289 15.04 10.89 12.78
CA SER A 289 14.30 11.63 13.82
C SER A 289 13.24 10.75 14.50
N ASN A 290 12.47 9.99 13.74
CA ASN A 290 11.48 9.05 14.27
C ASN A 290 12.14 8.00 15.16
N TYR A 291 13.26 7.41 14.75
CA TYR A 291 14.00 6.45 15.56
C TYR A 291 14.48 7.05 16.89
N SER A 292 14.99 8.28 16.84
CA SER A 292 15.42 8.99 18.04
C SER A 292 14.25 9.32 18.97
N ALA A 293 13.10 9.69 18.40
CA ALA A 293 11.89 9.97 19.15
C ALA A 293 11.36 8.70 19.83
N THR A 294 11.28 7.57 19.13
CA THR A 294 10.82 6.30 19.69
C THR A 294 11.76 5.79 20.79
N GLU A 295 13.08 5.87 20.61
CA GLU A 295 14.07 5.54 21.66
C GLU A 295 13.86 6.38 22.95
N ASN A 296 13.66 7.69 22.81
CA ASN A 296 13.38 8.56 23.95
C ASN A 296 12.08 8.17 24.65
N ILE A 297 11.03 7.89 23.88
CA ILE A 297 9.74 7.46 24.39
C ILE A 297 9.90 6.14 25.17
N VAL A 298 10.59 5.14 24.61
CA VAL A 298 10.88 3.86 25.29
C VAL A 298 11.63 4.07 26.60
N SER A 299 12.63 4.96 26.62
CA SER A 299 13.40 5.30 27.81
C SER A 299 12.53 5.90 28.92
N HIS A 300 11.61 6.81 28.56
CA HIS A 300 10.66 7.39 29.51
C HIS A 300 9.66 6.33 30.02
N PHE A 301 9.14 5.48 29.14
CA PHE A 301 8.21 4.42 29.54
C PHE A 301 8.84 3.40 30.49
N LYS A 302 10.10 3.00 30.28
CA LYS A 302 10.82 2.13 31.22
C LYS A 302 10.80 2.68 32.66
N LYS A 303 10.95 4.00 32.83
CA LYS A 303 10.84 4.64 34.15
C LYS A 303 9.43 4.59 34.72
N ILE A 304 8.41 4.83 33.90
CA ILE A 304 7.01 4.79 34.35
C ILE A 304 6.61 3.36 34.74
N VAL A 305 7.03 2.35 33.96
CA VAL A 305 6.84 0.92 34.28
C VAL A 305 7.47 0.59 35.64
N ASN A 306 8.72 0.98 35.87
CA ASN A 306 9.39 0.72 37.15
C ASN A 306 8.67 1.40 38.33
N ASN A 307 8.18 2.63 38.14
CA ASN A 307 7.40 3.32 39.16
C ASN A 307 6.07 2.60 39.44
N SER A 308 5.39 2.14 38.38
CA SER A 308 4.13 1.38 38.47
C SER A 308 4.32 0.07 39.25
N PHE A 309 5.37 -0.71 38.93
CA PHE A 309 5.73 -1.91 39.70
C PHE A 309 6.03 -1.57 41.17
N GLY A 310 6.77 -0.51 41.43
CA GLY A 310 7.08 -0.07 42.80
C GLY A 310 5.83 0.37 43.57
N ILE A 311 4.81 0.91 42.91
CA ILE A 311 3.50 1.21 43.54
C ILE A 311 2.79 -0.11 43.89
N GLY A 312 2.74 -1.08 42.98
CA GLY A 312 2.12 -2.37 43.22
C GLY A 312 2.76 -3.17 44.36
N GLU A 313 4.10 -3.21 44.42
CA GLU A 313 4.83 -3.88 45.51
C GLU A 313 4.55 -3.23 46.87
N LYS A 314 4.61 -1.89 46.94
CA LYS A 314 4.28 -1.17 48.18
C LYS A 314 2.82 -1.34 48.57
N ALA A 315 1.89 -1.32 47.61
CA ALA A 315 0.48 -1.55 47.87
C ALA A 315 0.24 -2.96 48.43
N PHE A 316 0.97 -3.97 47.92
CA PHE A 316 0.92 -5.32 48.47
C PHE A 316 1.46 -5.40 49.90
N ASP A 317 2.62 -4.80 50.19
CA ASP A 317 3.20 -4.78 51.53
C ASP A 317 2.26 -4.10 52.54
N VAL A 318 1.69 -2.96 52.16
CA VAL A 318 0.72 -2.23 52.99
C VAL A 318 -0.57 -3.03 53.16
N SER A 319 -1.01 -3.77 52.13
CA SER A 319 -2.15 -4.70 52.21
C SER A 319 -1.90 -5.82 53.23
N ALA A 320 -0.70 -6.42 53.23
CA ALA A 320 -0.34 -7.45 54.20
C ALA A 320 -0.31 -6.92 55.65
N VAL A 321 0.12 -5.66 55.86
CA VAL A 321 0.04 -4.99 57.17
C VAL A 321 -1.41 -4.70 57.55
N HIS A 322 -2.21 -4.18 56.61
CA HIS A 322 -3.63 -3.91 56.79
C HIS A 322 -4.39 -5.18 57.21
N GLU A 323 -4.18 -6.31 56.54
CA GLU A 323 -4.80 -7.60 56.91
C GLU A 323 -4.46 -8.03 58.34
N LYS A 324 -3.19 -7.94 58.74
CA LYS A 324 -2.77 -8.27 60.11
C LYS A 324 -3.43 -7.36 61.14
N MET A 325 -3.52 -6.06 60.86
CA MET A 325 -4.17 -5.10 61.75
C MET A 325 -5.68 -5.32 61.82
N ASN A 326 -6.32 -5.63 60.70
CA ASN A 326 -7.75 -5.93 60.65
C ASN A 326 -8.07 -7.21 61.43
N ALA A 327 -7.28 -8.27 61.26
CA ALA A 327 -7.43 -9.51 62.04
C ALA A 327 -7.32 -9.27 63.55
N VAL A 328 -6.42 -8.38 64.00
CA VAL A 328 -6.32 -7.99 65.42
C VAL A 328 -7.58 -7.25 65.90
N CYS A 329 -8.14 -6.36 65.07
CA CYS A 329 -9.38 -5.65 65.39
C CYS A 329 -10.58 -6.61 65.44
N GLU A 330 -10.68 -7.55 64.50
CA GLU A 330 -11.71 -8.59 64.47
C GLU A 330 -11.60 -9.53 65.68
N LEU A 331 -10.40 -9.99 66.03
CA LEU A 331 -10.17 -10.81 67.23
C LEU A 331 -10.53 -10.06 68.52
N ALA A 332 -10.32 -8.74 68.56
CA ALA A 332 -10.74 -7.90 69.67
C ALA A 332 -12.28 -7.75 69.74
N ALA A 333 -12.97 -7.72 68.60
CA ALA A 333 -14.43 -7.67 68.50
C ALA A 333 -15.11 -9.04 68.75
N LEU A 334 -14.47 -10.14 68.36
CA LEU A 334 -14.97 -11.53 68.46
C LEU A 334 -14.93 -12.10 69.88
N LYS A 335 -14.39 -11.38 70.87
CA LYS A 335 -14.58 -11.73 72.30
C LYS A 335 -16.04 -11.64 72.79
N ALA A 336 -17.00 -11.34 71.91
CA ALA A 336 -18.42 -11.26 72.22
C ALA A 336 -19.33 -12.29 71.50
N GLN A 337 -18.87 -13.11 70.55
CA GLN A 337 -19.72 -14.11 69.90
C GLN A 337 -19.00 -15.44 69.64
N GLY A 338 -19.57 -16.53 70.16
CA GLY A 338 -19.05 -17.88 70.04
C GLY A 338 -18.99 -18.36 68.60
N ASN A 339 -17.84 -18.92 68.22
CA ASN A 339 -17.52 -19.36 66.88
C ASN A 339 -18.30 -20.65 66.53
N LYS A 340 -19.23 -20.59 65.57
CA LYS A 340 -19.86 -21.79 64.99
C LYS A 340 -18.99 -22.26 63.82
N SER A 341 -18.25 -23.34 64.03
CA SER A 341 -17.55 -24.05 62.96
C SER A 341 -18.57 -24.72 62.03
N THR A 342 -18.74 -24.17 60.83
CA THR A 342 -19.45 -24.81 59.72
C THR A 342 -18.46 -25.63 58.89
N LYS A 343 -18.93 -26.70 58.24
CA LYS A 343 -18.11 -27.47 57.30
C LYS A 343 -17.76 -26.59 56.08
N PRO A 344 -16.57 -26.72 55.49
CA PRO A 344 -16.21 -26.00 54.28
C PRO A 344 -17.05 -26.47 53.09
N GLU A 345 -17.48 -25.52 52.27
CA GLU A 345 -18.21 -25.81 51.04
C GLU A 345 -17.23 -26.20 49.94
N ILE A 346 -17.53 -27.29 49.22
CA ILE A 346 -16.68 -27.79 48.13
C ILE A 346 -17.17 -27.18 46.84
N LEU A 347 -16.27 -26.52 46.10
CA LEU A 347 -16.53 -25.93 44.80
C LEU A 347 -15.76 -26.68 43.72
N LYS A 348 -16.47 -27.09 42.66
CA LYS A 348 -15.90 -27.68 41.47
C LYS A 348 -15.60 -26.58 40.47
N VAL A 349 -14.31 -26.34 40.23
CA VAL A 349 -13.82 -25.21 39.45
C VAL A 349 -13.13 -25.71 38.19
N ALA A 350 -13.64 -25.31 37.03
CA ALA A 350 -13.07 -25.67 35.74
C ALA A 350 -11.97 -24.69 35.29
N TYR A 351 -10.90 -25.23 34.73
CA TYR A 351 -9.77 -24.47 34.21
C TYR A 351 -9.32 -25.00 32.84
N MET A 352 -8.61 -24.17 32.09
CA MET A 352 -7.87 -24.60 30.89
C MET A 352 -6.39 -24.73 31.24
N PRO A 353 -5.65 -25.74 30.76
CA PRO A 353 -4.27 -26.02 31.18
C PRO A 353 -3.29 -25.01 30.59
N ASN A 354 -3.29 -23.78 31.11
CA ASN A 354 -2.40 -22.68 30.74
C ASN A 354 -2.18 -21.75 31.93
N TYR A 355 -1.16 -20.88 31.81
CA TYR A 355 -0.80 -19.94 32.87
C TYR A 355 -1.95 -19.01 33.23
N GLY A 356 -2.65 -18.46 32.23
CA GLY A 356 -3.72 -17.49 32.43
C GLY A 356 -4.88 -17.99 33.29
N SER A 357 -5.28 -19.25 33.13
CA SER A 357 -6.37 -19.86 33.89
C SER A 357 -6.00 -20.13 35.36
N LEU A 358 -4.73 -20.40 35.64
CA LEU A 358 -4.28 -20.94 36.92
C LEU A 358 -3.52 -19.93 37.79
N CYS A 359 -2.99 -18.86 37.20
CA CYS A 359 -2.13 -17.89 37.88
C CYS A 359 -2.76 -17.10 39.03
N ALA A 360 -4.09 -17.10 39.19
CA ALA A 360 -4.74 -16.54 40.38
C ALA A 360 -5.30 -17.62 41.31
N VAL A 361 -5.96 -18.64 40.77
CA VAL A 361 -6.61 -19.70 41.58
C VAL A 361 -5.58 -20.60 42.28
N VAL A 362 -4.47 -20.96 41.64
CA VAL A 362 -3.46 -21.83 42.24
C VAL A 362 -2.75 -21.16 43.42
N PRO A 363 -2.27 -19.90 43.31
CA PRO A 363 -1.78 -19.18 44.49
C PRO A 363 -2.82 -19.08 45.60
N ALA A 364 -4.09 -18.82 45.26
CA ALA A 364 -5.15 -18.75 46.26
C ALA A 364 -5.41 -20.07 46.99
N MET A 365 -5.27 -21.20 46.30
CA MET A 365 -5.29 -22.53 46.93
C MET A 365 -4.04 -22.78 47.79
N LYS A 366 -2.84 -22.55 47.24
CA LYS A 366 -1.57 -22.87 47.92
C LYS A 366 -1.33 -22.03 49.18
N LEU A 367 -1.86 -20.80 49.21
CA LEU A 367 -1.73 -19.86 50.34
C LEU A 367 -2.91 -19.90 51.32
N GLY A 368 -3.88 -20.80 51.11
CA GLY A 368 -4.99 -21.01 52.03
C GLY A 368 -6.07 -19.93 51.99
N TYR A 369 -6.17 -19.15 50.91
CA TYR A 369 -7.13 -18.05 50.82
C TYR A 369 -8.58 -18.53 50.67
N PHE A 370 -8.81 -19.69 50.04
CA PHE A 370 -10.14 -20.29 49.98
C PHE A 370 -10.60 -20.83 51.34
N GLU A 371 -9.70 -21.42 52.11
CA GLU A 371 -9.97 -21.95 53.44
C GLU A 371 -10.37 -20.86 54.43
N LYS A 372 -9.76 -19.67 54.32
CA LYS A 372 -10.16 -18.48 55.09
C LYS A 372 -11.60 -18.05 54.80
N GLU A 373 -12.06 -18.26 53.56
CA GLU A 373 -13.42 -18.00 53.11
C GLU A 373 -14.36 -19.21 53.30
N ASN A 374 -13.93 -20.24 54.06
CA ASN A 374 -14.67 -21.49 54.29
C ASN A 374 -15.05 -22.23 52.98
N LEU A 375 -14.14 -22.21 52.00
CA LEU A 375 -14.26 -22.89 50.70
C LEU A 375 -13.14 -23.92 50.53
N LYS A 376 -13.44 -25.01 49.81
CA LYS A 376 -12.47 -25.99 49.33
C LYS A 376 -12.62 -26.13 47.81
N ILE A 377 -11.53 -25.94 47.07
CA ILE A 377 -11.54 -25.96 45.60
C ILE A 377 -11.10 -27.33 45.07
N GLU A 378 -11.88 -27.88 44.14
CA GLU A 378 -11.52 -29.02 43.30
C GLU A 378 -11.38 -28.56 41.85
N LEU A 379 -10.19 -28.70 41.27
CA LEU A 379 -9.90 -28.26 39.92
C LEU A 379 -10.21 -29.36 38.88
N TYR A 380 -10.87 -28.99 37.80
CA TYR A 380 -11.23 -29.87 36.68
C TYR A 380 -10.72 -29.29 35.36
N GLU A 381 -9.91 -30.06 34.63
CA GLU A 381 -9.33 -29.64 33.37
C GLU A 381 -10.32 -29.76 32.21
N TYR A 382 -10.37 -28.74 31.34
CA TYR A 382 -11.13 -28.75 30.09
C TYR A 382 -10.31 -28.13 28.95
N ALA A 383 -10.61 -28.54 27.72
CA ALA A 383 -9.87 -28.07 26.55
C ALA A 383 -10.23 -26.64 26.14
N ASN A 384 -11.49 -26.23 26.33
CA ASN A 384 -11.98 -24.92 25.89
C ASN A 384 -13.17 -24.41 26.71
N GLY A 385 -13.46 -23.11 26.61
CA GLY A 385 -14.52 -22.47 27.38
C GLY A 385 -15.95 -22.93 27.06
N LEU A 386 -16.22 -23.46 25.86
CA LEU A 386 -17.56 -23.97 25.54
C LEU A 386 -17.84 -25.30 26.26
N GLU A 387 -16.85 -26.18 26.37
CA GLU A 387 -16.97 -27.41 27.16
C GLU A 387 -17.18 -27.11 28.64
N ILE A 388 -16.49 -26.09 29.17
CA ILE A 388 -16.69 -25.61 30.54
C ILE A 388 -18.13 -25.17 30.77
N ILE A 389 -18.70 -24.35 29.88
CA ILE A 389 -20.09 -23.88 29.99
C ILE A 389 -21.06 -25.08 29.95
N LYS A 390 -20.85 -26.05 29.06
CA LYS A 390 -21.70 -27.26 28.99
C LYS A 390 -21.62 -28.09 30.27
N ALA A 391 -20.42 -28.28 30.81
CA ALA A 391 -20.23 -29.01 32.06
C ALA A 391 -20.91 -28.31 33.25
N MET A 392 -20.95 -26.98 33.26
CA MET A 392 -21.71 -26.21 34.25
C MET A 392 -23.23 -26.40 34.07
N GLU A 393 -23.74 -26.35 32.84
CA GLU A 393 -25.17 -26.62 32.52
C GLU A 393 -25.60 -28.04 32.93
N GLU A 394 -24.68 -29.00 32.92
CA GLU A 394 -24.86 -30.38 33.39
C GLU A 394 -24.73 -30.54 34.93
N GLY A 395 -24.42 -29.48 35.67
CA GLY A 395 -24.21 -29.49 37.12
C GLY A 395 -22.92 -30.18 37.57
N LYS A 396 -21.95 -30.36 36.67
CA LYS A 396 -20.65 -30.96 36.99
C LYS A 396 -19.66 -29.95 37.55
N ILE A 397 -19.83 -28.67 37.22
CA ILE A 397 -18.92 -27.56 37.54
C ILE A 397 -19.74 -26.37 38.07
N ASP A 398 -19.25 -25.72 39.12
CA ASP A 398 -19.90 -24.58 39.76
C ASP A 398 -19.40 -23.23 39.20
N LEU A 399 -18.08 -23.13 38.99
CA LEU A 399 -17.41 -21.97 38.39
C LEU A 399 -16.39 -22.41 37.35
N GLY A 400 -16.16 -21.59 36.33
CA GLY A 400 -15.24 -21.93 35.26
C GLY A 400 -14.43 -20.72 34.76
N TYR A 401 -13.23 -20.97 34.28
CA TYR A 401 -12.41 -19.98 33.60
C TYR A 401 -12.64 -20.02 32.09
N ILE A 402 -12.79 -18.86 31.45
CA ILE A 402 -12.95 -18.74 30.00
C ILE A 402 -12.05 -17.66 29.41
N GLY A 403 -11.62 -17.87 28.16
CA GLY A 403 -10.95 -16.85 27.34
C GLY A 403 -11.92 -16.05 26.48
N ASN A 404 -11.39 -15.13 25.66
CA ASN A 404 -12.14 -14.14 24.89
C ASN A 404 -13.34 -14.74 24.12
N GLY A 405 -13.09 -15.71 23.23
CA GLY A 405 -14.11 -16.24 22.31
C GLY A 405 -15.37 -16.84 22.95
N ALA A 406 -15.30 -17.35 24.20
CA ALA A 406 -16.45 -17.94 24.88
C ALA A 406 -17.41 -16.90 25.50
N HIS A 407 -17.00 -15.62 25.59
CA HIS A 407 -17.82 -14.54 26.14
C HIS A 407 -19.10 -14.29 25.34
N LYS A 408 -19.13 -14.62 24.04
CA LYS A 408 -20.35 -14.62 23.21
C LYS A 408 -21.50 -15.42 23.84
N PHE A 409 -21.21 -16.48 24.59
CA PHE A 409 -22.22 -17.28 25.28
C PHE A 409 -22.72 -16.60 26.57
N CYS A 410 -21.88 -15.81 27.23
CA CYS A 410 -22.31 -14.97 28.37
C CYS A 410 -23.28 -13.89 27.89
N ILE A 411 -22.97 -13.22 26.77
CA ILE A 411 -23.82 -12.22 26.13
C ILE A 411 -25.19 -12.82 25.74
N LYS A 412 -25.19 -14.08 25.27
CA LYS A 412 -26.41 -14.87 24.97
C LYS A 412 -27.14 -15.37 26.23
N GLY A 413 -26.65 -15.07 27.43
CA GLY A 413 -27.30 -15.39 28.71
C GLY A 413 -27.07 -16.80 29.23
N ARG A 414 -26.13 -17.57 28.67
CA ARG A 414 -25.83 -18.95 29.13
C ARG A 414 -24.97 -18.99 30.38
N ALA A 415 -24.17 -17.94 30.61
CA ALA A 415 -23.28 -17.81 31.76
C ALA A 415 -23.22 -16.34 32.21
N SER A 416 -22.82 -16.11 33.46
CA SER A 416 -22.54 -14.80 34.02
C SER A 416 -21.08 -14.70 34.44
N ILE A 417 -20.45 -13.57 34.12
CA ILE A 417 -19.06 -13.26 34.43
C ILE A 417 -18.99 -12.78 35.88
N ALA A 418 -18.37 -13.59 36.73
CA ALA A 418 -18.16 -13.29 38.14
C ALA A 418 -16.94 -12.37 38.35
N ILE A 419 -15.86 -12.59 37.60
CA ILE A 419 -14.57 -11.90 37.78
C ILE A 419 -13.90 -11.66 36.43
N MET A 420 -13.43 -10.43 36.19
CA MET A 420 -12.50 -10.13 35.10
C MET A 420 -11.10 -10.59 35.53
N SER A 421 -10.44 -11.45 34.74
CA SER A 421 -9.15 -12.04 35.10
C SER A 421 -7.96 -11.24 34.58
N HIS A 422 -7.94 -10.96 33.27
CA HIS A 422 -6.84 -10.25 32.61
C HIS A 422 -7.21 -9.83 31.18
N LEU A 423 -6.34 -9.03 30.57
CA LEU A 423 -6.38 -8.72 29.14
C LEU A 423 -5.32 -9.56 28.42
N SER A 424 -5.71 -10.40 27.47
CA SER A 424 -4.80 -11.30 26.76
C SER A 424 -4.07 -10.61 25.61
N ASN A 425 -2.81 -11.00 25.42
CA ASN A 425 -1.94 -10.67 24.29
C ASN A 425 -1.27 -11.94 23.71
N ALA A 426 -1.94 -13.08 23.84
CA ALA A 426 -1.39 -14.38 23.49
C ALA A 426 -1.48 -14.69 21.99
N GLU A 427 -2.39 -14.03 21.27
CA GLU A 427 -2.72 -14.31 19.89
C GLU A 427 -1.96 -13.37 18.94
N ALA A 428 -1.49 -13.93 17.83
CA ALA A 428 -0.74 -13.19 16.85
C ALA A 428 -0.91 -13.74 15.42
N ILE A 429 -0.74 -12.84 14.46
CA ILE A 429 -0.46 -13.15 13.07
C ILE A 429 1.07 -13.20 12.94
N ILE A 430 1.62 -14.37 12.66
CA ILE A 430 3.05 -14.56 12.46
C ILE A 430 3.32 -14.64 10.96
N GLY A 431 4.11 -13.70 10.44
CA GLY A 431 4.57 -13.68 9.05
C GLY A 431 5.94 -14.34 8.90
N ASN A 432 6.24 -14.79 7.68
CA ASN A 432 7.52 -15.33 7.29
C ASN A 432 8.25 -14.37 6.31
N ARG A 433 9.33 -13.74 6.78
CA ARG A 433 10.11 -12.77 6.00
C ARG A 433 10.77 -13.39 4.77
N SER A 434 11.08 -14.69 4.80
CA SER A 434 11.65 -15.41 3.65
C SER A 434 10.66 -15.56 2.49
N HIS A 435 9.35 -15.42 2.77
CA HIS A 435 8.29 -15.41 1.78
C HIS A 435 7.77 -13.99 1.51
N GLU A 436 8.59 -12.98 1.83
CA GLU A 436 8.28 -11.56 1.64
C GLU A 436 7.08 -11.07 2.46
N VAL A 437 6.73 -11.75 3.55
CA VAL A 437 5.67 -11.31 4.46
C VAL A 437 6.30 -10.58 5.65
N ARG A 438 6.22 -9.25 5.63
CA ARG A 438 6.82 -8.36 6.65
C ARG A 438 5.76 -7.53 7.37
N THR A 439 4.65 -7.26 6.71
CA THR A 439 3.54 -6.45 7.18
C THR A 439 2.21 -7.14 6.89
N VAL A 440 1.11 -6.63 7.46
CA VAL A 440 -0.24 -7.12 7.12
C VAL A 440 -0.57 -6.89 5.63
N ALA A 441 -0.07 -5.81 5.03
CA ALA A 441 -0.28 -5.49 3.61
C ALA A 441 0.27 -6.58 2.66
N ASP A 442 1.35 -7.25 3.09
CA ASP A 442 2.03 -8.31 2.33
C ASP A 442 1.26 -9.64 2.33
N LEU A 443 0.17 -9.75 3.10
CA LEU A 443 -0.66 -10.94 3.12
C LEU A 443 -1.42 -11.17 1.80
N ARG A 444 -1.51 -10.17 0.91
CA ARG A 444 -2.14 -10.31 -0.41
C ARG A 444 -1.49 -11.43 -1.23
N GLY A 445 -2.31 -12.38 -1.67
CA GLY A 445 -1.92 -13.56 -2.42
C GLY A 445 -1.24 -14.64 -1.59
N LYS A 446 -1.20 -14.52 -0.26
CA LYS A 446 -0.46 -15.41 0.64
C LYS A 446 -1.35 -16.49 1.25
N ARG A 447 -0.70 -17.59 1.65
CA ARG A 447 -1.28 -18.77 2.29
C ARG A 447 -1.19 -18.65 3.80
N ILE A 448 -2.35 -18.55 4.45
CA ILE A 448 -2.49 -18.21 5.86
C ILE A 448 -3.12 -19.39 6.59
N GLY A 449 -2.38 -20.00 7.51
CA GLY A 449 -2.95 -20.99 8.43
C GLY A 449 -3.75 -20.30 9.52
N ASN A 450 -5.02 -20.68 9.69
CA ASN A 450 -5.95 -20.10 10.66
C ASN A 450 -6.68 -21.21 11.43
N VAL A 451 -7.16 -20.89 12.63
CA VAL A 451 -8.06 -21.76 13.38
C VAL A 451 -9.45 -21.15 13.38
N GLU A 452 -10.41 -21.80 12.72
CA GLU A 452 -11.78 -21.30 12.66
C GLU A 452 -12.44 -21.19 14.03
N ASN A 453 -13.22 -20.14 14.23
CA ASN A 453 -13.94 -19.81 15.46
C ASN A 453 -13.03 -19.55 16.68
N ALA A 454 -11.72 -19.44 16.48
CA ALA A 454 -10.77 -19.01 17.50
C ALA A 454 -10.75 -17.48 17.62
N SER A 455 -10.29 -16.97 18.76
CA SER A 455 -10.12 -15.53 18.94
C SER A 455 -8.99 -14.95 18.08
N SER A 456 -7.97 -15.75 17.73
CA SER A 456 -6.92 -15.34 16.79
C SER A 456 -7.45 -15.01 15.38
N GLU A 457 -8.51 -15.67 14.91
CA GLU A 457 -9.19 -15.36 13.65
C GLU A 457 -9.74 -13.92 13.62
N THR A 458 -10.18 -13.41 14.77
CA THR A 458 -10.68 -12.04 14.86
C THR A 458 -9.57 -11.01 14.62
N ILE A 459 -8.35 -11.28 15.07
CA ILE A 459 -7.20 -10.42 14.77
C ILE A 459 -6.93 -10.40 13.27
N LEU A 460 -6.94 -11.57 12.62
CA LEU A 460 -6.76 -11.65 11.17
C LEU A 460 -7.81 -10.83 10.43
N ARG A 461 -9.10 -11.00 10.78
CA ARG A 461 -10.18 -10.24 10.15
C ARG A 461 -9.97 -8.73 10.29
N ILE A 462 -9.72 -8.24 11.51
CA ILE A 462 -9.50 -6.81 11.77
C ILE A 462 -8.27 -6.30 11.01
N ALA A 463 -7.21 -7.11 10.93
CA ALA A 463 -5.98 -6.77 10.22
C ALA A 463 -6.24 -6.61 8.72
N LEU A 464 -6.89 -7.59 8.10
CA LEU A 464 -7.25 -7.54 6.67
C LEU A 464 -8.18 -6.38 6.36
N GLU A 465 -9.22 -6.14 7.18
CA GLU A 465 -10.13 -5.01 7.02
C GLU A 465 -9.43 -3.66 7.14
N THR A 466 -8.49 -3.54 8.07
CA THR A 466 -7.72 -2.29 8.29
C THR A 466 -6.82 -1.98 7.09
N GLU A 467 -6.25 -2.99 6.45
CA GLU A 467 -5.43 -2.87 5.23
C GLU A 467 -6.26 -2.84 3.93
N GLY A 468 -7.59 -2.94 4.03
CA GLY A 468 -8.48 -3.01 2.88
C GLY A 468 -8.27 -4.26 2.02
N ILE A 469 -7.83 -5.37 2.61
CA ILE A 469 -7.62 -6.66 1.94
C ILE A 469 -8.92 -7.46 2.00
N SER A 470 -9.44 -7.85 0.83
CA SER A 470 -10.60 -8.74 0.73
C SER A 470 -10.22 -10.18 1.07
N HIS A 471 -11.17 -10.95 1.61
CA HIS A 471 -10.97 -12.38 1.90
C HIS A 471 -10.59 -13.19 0.65
N ASN A 472 -10.98 -12.74 -0.55
CA ASN A 472 -10.65 -13.42 -1.81
C ASN A 472 -9.21 -13.13 -2.28
N GLU A 473 -8.54 -12.16 -1.69
CA GLU A 473 -7.15 -11.82 -1.99
C GLU A 473 -6.17 -12.63 -1.14
N VAL A 474 -6.64 -13.54 -0.28
CA VAL A 474 -5.81 -14.37 0.60
C VAL A 474 -6.29 -15.83 0.57
N GLU A 475 -5.38 -16.79 0.75
CA GLU A 475 -5.73 -18.21 0.89
C GLU A 475 -5.73 -18.59 2.38
N ILE A 476 -6.89 -18.50 3.03
CA ILE A 476 -7.05 -18.88 4.44
C ILE A 476 -7.33 -20.38 4.55
N ILE A 477 -6.52 -21.10 5.31
CA ILE A 477 -6.59 -22.55 5.47
C ILE A 477 -6.90 -22.87 6.94
N ASN A 478 -8.04 -23.51 7.18
CA ASN A 478 -8.40 -23.98 8.53
C ASN A 478 -7.51 -25.17 8.93
N MET A 479 -6.79 -25.05 10.03
CA MET A 479 -5.81 -26.03 10.51
C MET A 479 -5.82 -26.10 12.04
N LYS A 480 -5.35 -27.21 12.62
CA LYS A 480 -5.12 -27.27 14.06
C LYS A 480 -3.88 -26.44 14.45
N PRO A 481 -3.80 -25.93 15.68
CA PRO A 481 -2.65 -25.11 16.12
C PRO A 481 -1.28 -25.78 15.91
N GLU A 482 -1.15 -27.07 16.21
CA GLU A 482 0.08 -27.84 16.03
C GLU A 482 0.47 -27.96 14.55
N GLU A 483 -0.53 -28.08 13.68
CA GLU A 483 -0.36 -28.21 12.24
C GLU A 483 0.13 -26.90 11.63
N ILE A 484 -0.38 -25.75 12.10
CA ILE A 484 0.09 -24.42 11.68
C ILE A 484 1.56 -24.24 12.06
N VAL A 485 1.95 -24.56 13.30
CA VAL A 485 3.35 -24.46 13.75
C VAL A 485 4.27 -25.33 12.89
N ALA A 486 3.87 -26.56 12.61
CA ALA A 486 4.64 -27.47 11.77
C ALA A 486 4.76 -26.96 10.32
N ALA A 487 3.68 -26.39 9.77
CA ALA A 487 3.64 -25.88 8.41
C ALA A 487 4.44 -24.58 8.22
N MET A 488 4.43 -23.68 9.21
CA MET A 488 5.29 -22.49 9.27
C MET A 488 6.77 -22.89 9.30
N LYS A 489 7.15 -23.84 10.17
CA LYS A 489 8.53 -24.36 10.24
C LYS A 489 9.03 -24.98 8.94
N LYS A 490 8.13 -25.61 8.18
CA LYS A 490 8.44 -26.22 6.88
C LYS A 490 8.46 -25.22 5.73
N GLY A 491 8.06 -23.96 5.94
CA GLY A 491 7.90 -22.98 4.86
C GLY A 491 6.77 -23.34 3.89
N THR A 492 5.72 -24.01 4.37
CA THR A 492 4.54 -24.34 3.54
C THR A 492 3.38 -23.37 3.73
N LEU A 493 3.47 -22.51 4.74
CA LEU A 493 2.61 -21.35 4.98
C LEU A 493 3.46 -20.08 4.92
N ASP A 494 2.83 -19.00 4.47
CA ASP A 494 3.43 -17.66 4.46
C ASP A 494 3.16 -16.92 5.76
N ALA A 495 2.00 -17.20 6.37
CA ALA A 495 1.62 -16.68 7.68
C ALA A 495 0.80 -17.69 8.50
N GLY A 496 0.86 -17.56 9.83
CA GLY A 496 0.11 -18.38 10.78
C GLY A 496 -0.60 -17.53 11.82
N VAL A 497 -1.88 -17.82 12.06
CA VAL A 497 -2.76 -17.07 12.97
C VAL A 497 -3.14 -17.95 14.15
N ILE A 498 -2.42 -17.79 15.26
CA ILE A 498 -2.39 -18.74 16.38
C ILE A 498 -2.22 -18.02 17.72
N TRP A 499 -2.29 -18.77 18.83
CA TRP A 499 -2.12 -18.29 20.20
C TRP A 499 -0.98 -19.00 20.95
N SER A 500 -0.62 -18.50 22.12
CA SER A 500 0.38 -19.12 23.00
C SER A 500 -0.06 -20.49 23.55
N PRO A 501 0.81 -21.51 23.61
CA PRO A 501 2.26 -21.46 23.39
C PRO A 501 2.70 -21.56 21.92
N TYR A 502 1.79 -21.83 20.99
CA TYR A 502 2.08 -22.08 19.58
C TYR A 502 2.74 -20.89 18.87
N THR A 503 2.35 -19.65 19.22
CA THR A 503 3.00 -18.42 18.72
C THR A 503 4.50 -18.41 19.02
N LEU A 504 4.89 -18.73 20.26
CA LEU A 504 6.29 -18.81 20.67
C LEU A 504 7.01 -19.94 19.94
N GLU A 505 6.36 -21.09 19.76
CA GLU A 505 6.94 -22.21 19.02
C GLU A 505 7.14 -21.93 17.53
N ALA A 506 6.22 -21.19 16.90
CA ALA A 506 6.32 -20.76 15.51
C ALA A 506 7.46 -19.75 15.32
N LEU A 507 7.52 -18.70 16.15
CA LEU A 507 8.61 -17.71 16.12
C LEU A 507 9.98 -18.36 16.34
N LYS A 508 10.09 -19.25 17.33
CA LYS A 508 11.33 -20.00 17.58
C LYS A 508 11.70 -20.89 16.39
N GLY A 509 10.70 -21.45 15.70
CA GLY A 509 10.88 -22.28 14.52
C GLY A 509 11.40 -21.52 13.29
N LEU A 510 10.94 -20.28 13.09
CA LEU A 510 11.33 -19.41 11.99
C LEU A 510 12.63 -18.63 12.27
N GLY A 511 13.02 -18.47 13.53
CA GLY A 511 14.21 -17.73 13.90
C GLY A 511 14.11 -16.27 13.48
N ASN A 512 15.11 -15.77 12.73
CA ASN A 512 15.17 -14.39 12.27
C ASN A 512 14.12 -14.07 11.17
N ASP A 513 13.54 -15.09 10.56
CA ASP A 513 12.51 -14.91 9.52
C ASP A 513 11.10 -14.77 10.11
N GLY A 514 10.91 -15.11 11.38
CA GLY A 514 9.63 -14.97 12.07
C GLY A 514 9.36 -13.51 12.47
N VAL A 515 8.20 -12.98 12.11
CA VAL A 515 7.77 -11.63 12.50
C VAL A 515 6.32 -11.67 13.01
N VAL A 516 6.03 -10.91 14.06
CA VAL A 516 4.64 -10.69 14.52
C VAL A 516 4.08 -9.53 13.70
N LEU A 517 3.16 -9.81 12.78
CA LEU A 517 2.53 -8.77 11.93
C LEU A 517 1.46 -7.99 12.69
N ALA A 518 0.72 -8.68 13.55
CA ALA A 518 -0.27 -8.11 14.45
C ALA A 518 -0.54 -9.05 15.63
N ASN A 519 -0.99 -8.51 16.75
CA ASN A 519 -1.41 -9.25 17.94
C ASN A 519 -2.69 -8.64 18.54
N ASN A 520 -3.16 -9.14 19.68
CA ASN A 520 -4.37 -8.61 20.35
C ASN A 520 -4.26 -7.10 20.65
N MET A 521 -3.05 -6.60 20.88
CA MET A 521 -2.82 -5.20 21.23
C MET A 521 -2.73 -4.27 20.02
N SER A 522 -2.36 -4.78 18.84
CA SER A 522 -2.31 -4.02 17.58
C SER A 522 -3.62 -3.29 17.27
N TYR A 523 -4.75 -3.84 17.72
CA TYR A 523 -6.09 -3.27 17.53
C TYR A 523 -6.86 -3.08 18.85
N SER A 524 -6.15 -2.76 19.93
CA SER A 524 -6.73 -2.58 21.28
C SER A 524 -7.83 -1.51 21.39
N ASN A 525 -7.98 -0.64 20.38
CA ASN A 525 -9.09 0.31 20.24
C ASN A 525 -10.35 -0.30 19.61
N LYS A 526 -10.22 -1.42 18.88
CA LYS A 526 -11.29 -2.14 18.18
C LYS A 526 -11.70 -3.43 18.89
N THR A 527 -10.76 -4.10 19.57
CA THR A 527 -10.98 -5.34 20.31
C THR A 527 -10.45 -5.25 21.74
N ALA A 528 -11.13 -5.94 22.66
CA ALA A 528 -10.66 -6.15 24.01
C ALA A 528 -10.65 -7.67 24.29
N SER A 529 -9.46 -8.28 24.22
CA SER A 529 -9.31 -9.71 24.49
C SER A 529 -9.32 -9.95 26.00
N ILE A 530 -10.47 -10.32 26.55
CA ILE A 530 -10.68 -10.46 27.99
C ILE A 530 -10.80 -11.94 28.36
N SER A 531 -10.16 -12.32 29.47
CA SER A 531 -10.38 -13.60 30.13
C SER A 531 -11.11 -13.40 31.44
N SER A 532 -11.96 -14.36 31.81
CA SER A 532 -12.90 -14.21 32.93
C SER A 532 -13.18 -15.50 33.69
N TRP A 533 -13.57 -15.36 34.95
CA TRP A 533 -14.25 -16.40 35.72
C TRP A 533 -15.76 -16.25 35.56
N ILE A 534 -16.46 -17.35 35.29
CA ILE A 534 -17.90 -17.41 35.06
C ILE A 534 -18.57 -18.38 36.01
N THR A 535 -19.88 -18.19 36.19
CA THR A 535 -20.80 -19.13 36.82
C THR A 535 -22.14 -19.13 36.06
N LEU A 536 -23.06 -20.04 36.34
CA LEU A 536 -24.40 -19.99 35.75
C LEU A 536 -25.21 -18.82 36.34
N PRO A 537 -26.06 -18.14 35.55
CA PRO A 537 -26.85 -17.01 36.06
C PRO A 537 -27.78 -17.42 37.22
N GLN A 538 -28.29 -18.65 37.21
CA GLN A 538 -29.11 -19.18 38.30
C GLN A 538 -28.27 -19.44 39.56
N TYR A 539 -27.12 -20.09 39.41
CA TYR A 539 -26.18 -20.33 40.51
C TYR A 539 -25.72 -19.02 41.16
N ALA A 540 -25.39 -18.00 40.36
CA ALA A 540 -25.02 -16.67 40.87
C ALA A 540 -26.10 -16.02 41.75
N ARG A 541 -27.38 -16.30 41.49
CA ARG A 541 -28.50 -15.77 42.28
C ARG A 541 -28.75 -16.59 43.55
N GLU A 542 -28.67 -17.91 43.44
CA GLU A 542 -28.96 -18.86 44.54
C GLU A 542 -27.79 -18.97 45.54
N HIS A 543 -26.56 -18.78 45.07
CA HIS A 543 -25.31 -18.94 45.81
C HIS A 543 -24.44 -17.67 45.74
N ALA A 544 -25.09 -16.49 45.82
CA ALA A 544 -24.42 -15.20 45.70
C ALA A 544 -23.29 -15.01 46.73
N ASP A 545 -23.46 -15.52 47.96
CA ASP A 545 -22.45 -15.47 49.01
C ASP A 545 -21.22 -16.33 48.67
N VAL A 546 -21.43 -17.50 48.06
CA VAL A 546 -20.37 -18.42 47.65
C VAL A 546 -19.54 -17.81 46.53
N VAL A 547 -20.19 -17.21 45.52
CA VAL A 547 -19.53 -16.50 44.42
C VAL A 547 -18.72 -15.31 44.94
N LEU A 548 -19.26 -14.58 45.93
CA LEU A 548 -18.56 -13.47 46.57
C LEU A 548 -17.31 -13.94 47.32
N ARG A 549 -17.44 -14.99 48.14
CA ARG A 549 -16.32 -15.62 48.88
C ARG A 549 -15.24 -16.18 47.94
N PHE A 550 -15.65 -16.81 46.84
CA PHE A 550 -14.72 -17.24 45.79
C PHE A 550 -13.97 -16.05 45.19
N THR A 551 -14.67 -14.95 44.92
CA THR A 551 -14.07 -13.73 44.35
C THR A 551 -13.06 -13.10 45.30
N LYS A 552 -13.37 -13.04 46.61
CA LYS A 552 -12.43 -12.58 47.65
C LYS A 552 -11.13 -13.38 47.65
N ALA A 553 -11.21 -14.71 47.61
CA ALA A 553 -10.02 -15.55 47.56
C ALA A 553 -9.21 -15.39 46.26
N ILE A 554 -9.89 -15.28 45.11
CA ILE A 554 -9.24 -15.04 43.81
C ILE A 554 -8.50 -13.70 43.79
N TYR A 555 -9.07 -12.63 44.35
CA TYR A 555 -8.42 -11.32 44.45
C TYR A 555 -7.07 -11.39 45.17
N LYS A 556 -6.98 -12.18 46.25
CA LYS A 556 -5.70 -12.43 46.94
C LYS A 556 -4.69 -13.17 46.06
N GLY A 557 -5.15 -14.14 45.27
CA GLY A 557 -4.34 -14.79 44.25
C GLY A 557 -3.86 -13.83 43.15
N MET A 558 -4.74 -12.94 42.68
CA MET A 558 -4.42 -11.91 41.67
C MET A 558 -3.35 -10.93 42.16
N ASN A 559 -3.42 -10.50 43.40
CA ASN A 559 -2.40 -9.64 44.01
C ASN A 559 -1.07 -10.38 44.17
N TYR A 560 -1.09 -11.64 44.60
CA TYR A 560 0.13 -12.42 44.79
C TYR A 560 0.89 -12.61 43.47
N ARG A 561 0.20 -12.92 42.37
CA ARG A 561 0.84 -13.08 41.05
C ARG A 561 1.37 -11.77 40.46
N ALA A 562 0.88 -10.62 40.92
CA ALA A 562 1.27 -9.32 40.38
C ALA A 562 2.65 -8.86 40.86
N ILE A 563 3.23 -9.55 41.85
CA ILE A 563 4.58 -9.28 42.36
C ILE A 563 5.61 -10.05 41.54
N GLU A 564 6.56 -9.34 40.94
CA GLU A 564 7.60 -9.93 40.06
C GLU A 564 8.34 -11.10 40.73
N ASN A 565 8.71 -10.95 42.01
CA ASN A 565 9.42 -11.97 42.78
C ASN A 565 8.62 -13.27 42.95
N ASN A 566 7.29 -13.21 42.84
CA ASN A 566 6.42 -14.36 42.99
C ASN A 566 6.17 -15.10 41.67
N VAL A 567 6.37 -14.45 40.52
CA VAL A 567 5.96 -14.98 39.20
C VAL A 567 6.59 -16.34 38.91
N LYS A 568 7.86 -16.54 39.27
CA LYS A 568 8.53 -17.84 39.12
C LYS A 568 7.88 -18.94 39.97
N GLN A 569 7.53 -18.62 41.21
CA GLN A 569 6.86 -19.57 42.11
C GLN A 569 5.46 -19.92 41.59
N VAL A 570 4.74 -18.95 41.03
CA VAL A 570 3.42 -19.16 40.41
C VAL A 570 3.56 -20.10 39.21
N ALA A 571 4.53 -19.87 38.32
CA ALA A 571 4.79 -20.76 37.19
C ALA A 571 5.12 -22.19 37.63
N ASP A 572 5.98 -22.34 38.65
CA ASP A 572 6.31 -23.65 39.21
C ASP A 572 5.09 -24.38 39.75
N TRP A 573 4.20 -23.70 40.48
CA TRP A 573 2.96 -24.30 40.97
C TRP A 573 1.98 -24.67 39.85
N ILE A 574 1.95 -23.90 38.75
CA ILE A 574 1.11 -24.21 37.60
C ILE A 574 1.62 -25.48 36.90
N SER A 575 2.93 -25.66 36.80
CA SER A 575 3.54 -26.89 36.30
C SER A 575 3.35 -28.10 37.22
N GLU A 576 3.03 -27.90 38.50
CA GLU A 576 2.61 -29.02 39.39
C GLU A 576 1.18 -29.47 39.14
N VAL A 577 0.32 -28.56 38.66
CA VAL A 577 -1.11 -28.81 38.40
C VAL A 577 -1.34 -29.28 36.96
N THR A 578 -0.46 -28.93 36.03
CA THR A 578 -0.60 -29.19 34.59
C THR A 578 0.55 -30.02 34.04
N ALA A 579 0.42 -30.49 32.79
CA ALA A 579 1.53 -31.13 32.07
C ALA A 579 2.51 -30.11 31.41
N ILE A 580 2.33 -28.80 31.61
CA ILE A 580 3.20 -27.77 31.03
C ILE A 580 4.52 -27.71 31.80
N ASP A 581 5.65 -27.73 31.10
CA ASP A 581 6.96 -27.60 31.74
C ASP A 581 7.18 -26.20 32.34
N LYS A 582 8.02 -26.12 33.38
CA LYS A 582 8.26 -24.88 34.15
C LYS A 582 8.71 -23.70 33.30
N LYS A 583 9.51 -23.95 32.26
CA LYS A 583 10.03 -22.88 31.39
C LYS A 583 8.90 -22.35 30.52
N SER A 584 8.12 -23.22 29.89
CA SER A 584 6.97 -22.82 29.09
C SER A 584 5.91 -22.10 29.93
N ALA A 585 5.60 -22.61 31.14
CA ALA A 585 4.70 -21.93 32.07
C ALA A 585 5.22 -20.53 32.45
N TYR A 586 6.54 -20.38 32.67
CA TYR A 586 7.14 -19.09 32.98
C TYR A 586 7.10 -18.11 31.80
N GLU A 587 7.31 -18.55 30.57
CA GLU A 587 7.23 -17.67 29.39
C GLU A 587 5.81 -17.14 29.16
N GLN A 588 4.79 -17.96 29.42
CA GLN A 588 3.37 -17.57 29.29
C GLN A 588 2.97 -16.40 30.21
N ARG A 589 3.80 -16.00 31.19
CA ARG A 589 3.59 -14.76 31.96
C ARG A 589 3.54 -13.51 31.07
N ARG A 590 4.01 -13.60 29.82
CA ARG A 590 4.02 -12.49 28.84
C ARG A 590 2.75 -12.44 27.99
N ASP A 591 1.87 -13.43 28.12
CA ASP A 591 0.69 -13.61 27.28
C ASP A 591 -0.49 -12.70 27.65
N ALA A 592 -0.33 -11.86 28.67
CA ALA A 592 -1.40 -10.99 29.14
C ALA A 592 -0.88 -9.81 29.97
N GLN A 593 -1.70 -8.76 30.02
CA GLN A 593 -1.67 -7.81 31.10
C GLN A 593 -2.44 -8.39 32.29
N TRP A 594 -1.72 -8.79 33.32
CA TRP A 594 -2.29 -9.30 34.55
C TRP A 594 -2.87 -8.15 35.37
N LEU A 595 -4.14 -8.30 35.79
CA LEU A 595 -4.85 -7.33 36.61
C LEU A 595 -4.83 -7.76 38.08
N THR A 596 -4.88 -6.80 38.99
CA THR A 596 -5.04 -6.99 40.43
C THR A 596 -6.49 -6.77 40.87
N GLU A 597 -6.77 -7.02 42.15
CA GLU A 597 -8.07 -6.71 42.72
C GLU A 597 -8.44 -5.22 42.60
N GLY A 598 -7.45 -4.32 42.64
CA GLY A 598 -7.66 -2.88 42.56
C GLY A 598 -8.26 -2.50 41.21
N PHE A 599 -7.67 -2.99 40.11
CA PHE A 599 -8.22 -2.74 38.79
C PHE A 599 -9.64 -3.27 38.63
N VAL A 600 -9.88 -4.52 39.03
CA VAL A 600 -11.20 -5.15 38.85
C VAL A 600 -12.26 -4.48 39.71
N SER A 601 -11.97 -4.21 40.99
CA SER A 601 -12.95 -3.63 41.92
C SER A 601 -13.16 -2.14 41.71
N VAL A 602 -12.10 -1.34 41.68
CA VAL A 602 -12.18 0.13 41.47
C VAL A 602 -12.58 0.42 40.03
N GLY A 603 -12.08 -0.32 39.05
CA GLY A 603 -12.51 -0.21 37.66
C GLY A 603 -13.99 -0.56 37.47
N ALA A 604 -14.53 -1.52 38.22
CA ALA A 604 -15.98 -1.76 38.22
C ALA A 604 -16.78 -0.61 38.84
N GLN A 605 -16.21 0.15 39.79
CA GLN A 605 -16.82 1.37 40.34
C GLN A 605 -16.74 2.56 39.38
N LYS A 606 -15.60 2.74 38.72
CA LYS A 606 -15.32 3.83 37.77
C LYS A 606 -15.95 3.61 36.39
N GLY A 607 -16.35 2.37 36.07
CA GLY A 607 -16.98 1.99 34.81
C GLY A 607 -16.03 1.40 33.77
N ASP A 608 -14.72 1.34 34.05
CA ASP A 608 -13.71 0.85 33.11
C ASP A 608 -13.90 -0.63 32.77
N VAL A 609 -14.19 -1.46 33.78
CA VAL A 609 -14.47 -2.89 33.55
C VAL A 609 -15.67 -3.06 32.61
N ALA A 610 -16.72 -2.26 32.81
CA ALA A 610 -17.89 -2.31 31.92
C ALA A 610 -17.52 -1.92 30.49
N ARG A 611 -16.71 -0.87 30.33
CA ARG A 611 -16.23 -0.39 29.03
C ARG A 611 -15.45 -1.45 28.25
N PHE A 612 -14.61 -2.24 28.92
CA PHE A 612 -13.91 -3.36 28.26
C PHE A 612 -14.90 -4.38 27.69
N TYR A 613 -15.93 -4.75 28.45
CA TYR A 613 -16.96 -5.67 27.95
C TYR A 613 -17.90 -5.04 26.90
N GLU A 614 -18.07 -3.71 26.89
CA GLU A 614 -18.76 -3.00 25.80
C GLU A 614 -17.98 -3.09 24.48
N ILE A 615 -16.67 -2.91 24.53
CA ILE A 615 -15.78 -3.07 23.37
C ILE A 615 -15.83 -4.51 22.86
N GLN A 616 -15.64 -5.49 23.75
CA GLN A 616 -15.69 -6.91 23.39
C GLN A 616 -17.06 -7.33 22.82
N GLN A 617 -18.16 -6.80 23.37
CA GLN A 617 -19.48 -7.07 22.82
C GLN A 617 -19.66 -6.49 21.41
N ARG A 618 -19.12 -5.29 21.16
CA ARG A 618 -19.15 -4.67 19.83
C ARG A 618 -18.40 -5.51 18.81
N GLU A 619 -17.21 -5.99 19.18
CA GLU A 619 -16.42 -6.91 18.37
C GLU A 619 -17.23 -8.16 17.99
N PHE A 620 -17.93 -8.80 18.93
CA PHE A 620 -18.77 -9.97 18.61
C PHE A 620 -19.98 -9.64 17.74
N MET A 621 -20.52 -8.42 17.81
CA MET A 621 -21.61 -7.98 16.94
C MET A 621 -21.11 -7.74 15.52
N GLU A 622 -19.98 -7.06 15.36
CA GLU A 622 -19.33 -6.84 14.06
C GLU A 622 -18.94 -8.17 13.41
N ALA A 623 -18.52 -9.15 14.20
CA ALA A 623 -18.25 -10.52 13.74
C ALA A 623 -19.52 -11.36 13.44
N GLY A 624 -20.74 -10.82 13.67
CA GLY A 624 -21.99 -11.56 13.52
C GLY A 624 -22.22 -12.68 14.55
N ALA A 625 -21.35 -12.80 15.57
CA ALA A 625 -21.46 -13.83 16.61
C ALA A 625 -22.57 -13.51 17.64
N VAL A 626 -22.95 -12.24 17.76
CA VAL A 626 -24.01 -11.71 18.63
C VAL A 626 -24.93 -10.80 17.80
N GLU A 627 -26.25 -11.02 17.87
CA GLU A 627 -27.23 -10.30 17.03
C GLU A 627 -27.55 -8.87 17.50
N ARG A 628 -27.47 -8.62 18.82
CA ARG A 628 -27.84 -7.32 19.40
C ARG A 628 -27.09 -7.07 20.70
N SER A 629 -26.93 -5.78 21.02
CA SER A 629 -26.36 -5.36 22.29
C SER A 629 -27.30 -5.67 23.46
N VAL A 630 -26.72 -6.13 24.57
CA VAL A 630 -27.36 -6.31 25.88
C VAL A 630 -26.62 -5.48 26.94
N PRO A 631 -27.32 -4.93 27.95
CA PRO A 631 -26.67 -4.21 29.04
C PRO A 631 -25.62 -5.08 29.74
N ILE A 632 -24.44 -4.52 30.00
CA ILE A 632 -23.31 -5.24 30.61
C ILE A 632 -23.69 -5.89 31.95
N SER A 633 -24.50 -5.21 32.76
CA SER A 633 -24.98 -5.73 34.04
C SER A 633 -25.84 -6.99 33.94
N ARG A 634 -26.32 -7.38 32.74
CA ARG A 634 -27.07 -8.64 32.56
C ARG A 634 -26.18 -9.89 32.59
N TYR A 635 -24.91 -9.74 32.21
CA TYR A 635 -24.00 -10.88 32.10
C TYR A 635 -22.67 -10.66 32.80
N VAL A 636 -22.43 -9.48 33.39
CA VAL A 636 -21.25 -9.18 34.21
C VAL A 636 -21.70 -8.79 35.62
N LEU A 637 -21.22 -9.53 36.62
CA LEU A 637 -21.54 -9.33 38.03
C LEU A 637 -20.69 -8.19 38.62
N LEU A 638 -20.89 -6.96 38.13
CA LEU A 638 -20.11 -5.79 38.56
C LEU A 638 -20.20 -5.56 40.07
N ASP A 639 -21.36 -5.79 40.69
CA ASP A 639 -21.52 -5.59 42.12
C ASP A 639 -20.80 -6.64 42.95
N ASN A 640 -20.69 -7.88 42.46
CA ASN A 640 -19.84 -8.91 43.06
C ASN A 640 -18.37 -8.45 43.07
N MET A 641 -17.88 -7.94 41.94
CA MET A 641 -16.51 -7.44 41.82
C MET A 641 -16.23 -6.26 42.77
N LYS A 642 -17.20 -5.37 42.98
CA LYS A 642 -17.10 -4.24 43.92
C LYS A 642 -17.12 -4.71 45.37
N GLN A 643 -18.06 -5.57 45.73
CA GLN A 643 -18.27 -6.03 47.11
C GLN A 643 -17.13 -6.92 47.60
N ALA A 644 -16.50 -7.71 46.72
CA ALA A 644 -15.38 -8.58 47.10
C ALA A 644 -14.17 -7.81 47.65
N ALA A 645 -14.02 -6.52 47.31
CA ALA A 645 -12.94 -5.68 47.81
C ALA A 645 -13.29 -4.88 49.10
N GLN A 646 -14.54 -4.99 49.58
CA GLN A 646 -15.00 -4.34 50.80
C GLN A 646 -14.74 -5.27 52.00
N TYR A 647 -14.03 -4.75 53.01
CA TYR A 647 -13.80 -5.41 54.30
C TYR A 647 -14.78 -4.87 55.34
#